data_AF-A0AAU2FG61-F1
#
_entry.id   AF-A0AAU2FG61-F1
#
_cell.length_a   1.000
_cell.length_b   1.000
_cell.length_c   1.000
_cell.angle_alpha   90.00
_cell.angle_beta   90.00
_cell.angle_gamma   90.00
#
_symmetry.space_group_name_H-M   'P 1'
#
loop_
_entity.id
_entity.type
_entity.pdbx_description
1 polymer ?
#
loop_
_entity_poly.entity_id
_entity_poly.type
_entity_poly.pdbx_seq_one_letter_code
_entity_poly.pdbx_strand_id
1 'polypeptide(L)'
;MLVHRLYVTDTPVRLSRETCAGLVSGSRAILLLDDIPADPAFARSLAAELPGCDLVFAGQRPVLGDRGSTHPLAGLSADAARDLLARKLGRPVFDHELPGVRRLVAAVAGSPLQLGQAAALEREDPRLTFDHLAEIAERDAGALDRRSLGRMSDGERRALAVLTVAAGAQLPSVVIGGMGDIAYAAQFLTTLHGRGLVEGSDDRFGLPVCRAEGYRQTLLRYIQLASAVRGLCDWLGSLDPAGPEAGSGVESAVSLLGVLAEQREWGLVVRLVRVADPVLFAWGRWEAWRDVLDQGIEAAGWVRDTASEAYFTHQKGTLEYGEGRPEEAYRLLNRALELRRTAGDAAGAELTRHNLGIITPPPGDGGHGNGPVRRGVRRILTYAAAAVAVVALVAGAQQALGGLLSGNEPDDVPTSTPPIGSDGPGGESTSATTSGTTSSAGGTESTGTGSSTGTSTGTSTGTNTGSSTGTSNGTVGPNLNPAAGISPTATTIAGTRVGSQGRSGPITVTNTGGGSLVIGTPGITGTDAADFTVSRTCDNVSLAAGNQCTLTVTFAPEAVGAKSATLEIPHSASGKPARLTLRATAVGLPDLTVLTDPDVRLSGEIPQLFIRVDNIGDGDAVGSELDVTMGDGPPTTLPVDPIPALDYNEVPYDIPDECYDTRRELLICAYTVALDPLNALPESNDDNNEFASGTGDG
;
A
#
# COMPACT_ATOMS: atom_id res chain seq x y z
N MET A 1 -2.58 -35.49 -18.24
CA MET A 1 -1.79 -36.42 -17.41
C MET A 1 -0.30 -36.07 -17.33
N LEU A 2 0.33 -35.50 -18.37
CA LEU A 2 1.76 -35.12 -18.32
C LEU A 2 2.05 -33.99 -17.30
N VAL A 3 1.29 -32.90 -17.35
CA VAL A 3 1.40 -31.75 -16.42
C VAL A 3 1.29 -32.20 -14.96
N HIS A 4 0.33 -33.06 -14.64
CA HIS A 4 0.12 -33.54 -13.26
C HIS A 4 1.27 -34.40 -12.69
N ARG A 5 2.22 -34.85 -13.52
CA ARG A 5 3.46 -35.53 -13.06
C ARG A 5 4.69 -34.62 -13.05
N LEU A 6 4.59 -33.41 -13.61
CA LEU A 6 5.63 -32.37 -13.59
C LEU A 6 5.49 -31.46 -12.36
N TYR A 7 4.30 -31.38 -11.76
CA TYR A 7 3.92 -30.35 -10.77
C TYR A 7 3.37 -30.91 -9.44
N VAL A 8 3.40 -32.23 -9.24
CA VAL A 8 3.08 -32.83 -7.92
C VAL A 8 4.26 -33.72 -7.51
N THR A 9 5.11 -33.15 -6.66
CA THR A 9 6.25 -33.83 -6.04
C THR A 9 6.35 -33.35 -4.60
N ASP A 10 6.42 -34.28 -3.64
CA ASP A 10 6.46 -34.01 -2.19
C ASP A 10 7.72 -33.22 -1.74
N THR A 11 8.63 -32.98 -2.68
CA THR A 11 9.76 -32.06 -2.58
C THR A 11 9.71 -31.10 -3.78
N PRO A 12 9.92 -29.78 -3.62
CA PRO A 12 9.93 -28.82 -4.72
C PRO A 12 11.16 -29.02 -5.63
N VAL A 13 11.04 -29.87 -6.64
CA VAL A 13 12.12 -30.17 -7.60
C VAL A 13 11.93 -29.34 -8.86
N ARG A 14 12.78 -28.33 -9.05
CA ARG A 14 12.91 -27.67 -10.35
C ARG A 14 13.62 -28.59 -11.32
N LEU A 15 12.85 -29.24 -12.20
CA LEU A 15 13.37 -30.10 -13.25
C LEU A 15 14.28 -29.32 -14.23
N SER A 16 15.35 -29.94 -14.70
CA SER A 16 16.25 -29.32 -15.68
C SER A 16 15.52 -29.06 -17.00
N ARG A 17 15.96 -28.05 -17.77
CA ARG A 17 15.41 -27.74 -19.10
C ARG A 17 15.41 -28.96 -20.03
N GLU A 18 16.47 -29.76 -19.96
CA GLU A 18 16.61 -31.02 -20.71
C GLU A 18 15.58 -32.08 -20.28
N THR A 19 15.31 -32.20 -18.97
CA THR A 19 14.29 -33.12 -18.43
C THR A 19 12.89 -32.67 -18.85
N CYS A 20 12.59 -31.37 -18.75
CA CYS A 20 11.33 -30.80 -19.22
C CYS A 20 11.15 -31.04 -20.72
N ALA A 21 12.15 -30.70 -21.54
CA ALA A 21 12.14 -30.93 -22.99
C ALA A 21 11.91 -32.41 -23.33
N GLY A 22 12.60 -33.33 -22.66
CA GLY A 22 12.39 -34.77 -22.80
C GLY A 22 10.94 -35.18 -22.52
N LEU A 23 10.36 -34.70 -21.42
CA LEU A 23 8.99 -35.00 -21.03
C LEU A 23 7.94 -34.42 -22.00
N VAL A 24 8.13 -33.19 -22.49
CA VAL A 24 7.17 -32.55 -23.41
C VAL A 24 7.34 -32.95 -24.88
N SER A 25 8.51 -33.45 -25.30
CA SER A 25 8.83 -33.77 -26.70
C SER A 25 7.86 -34.75 -27.38
N GLY A 26 7.24 -35.65 -26.61
CA GLY A 26 6.23 -36.60 -27.10
C GLY A 26 4.79 -36.05 -27.12
N SER A 27 4.58 -34.81 -26.70
CA SER A 27 3.26 -34.18 -26.64
C SER A 27 2.72 -33.84 -28.03
N ARG A 28 1.40 -33.94 -28.18
CA ARG A 28 0.66 -33.46 -29.35
C ARG A 28 -0.52 -32.64 -28.87
N ALA A 29 -0.38 -31.32 -28.94
CA ALA A 29 -1.39 -30.36 -28.54
C ALA A 29 -1.33 -29.14 -29.47
N ILE A 30 -2.43 -28.38 -29.52
CA ILE A 30 -2.43 -27.03 -30.08
C ILE A 30 -2.16 -26.08 -28.91
N LEU A 31 -1.08 -25.31 -28.97
CA LEU A 31 -0.79 -24.26 -27.99
C LEU A 31 -1.16 -22.91 -28.60
N LEU A 32 -2.08 -22.21 -27.94
CA LEU A 32 -2.44 -20.83 -28.22
C LEU A 32 -1.62 -19.93 -27.30
N LEU A 33 -0.80 -19.07 -27.88
CA LEU A 33 0.12 -18.16 -27.21
C LEU A 33 -0.29 -16.75 -27.57
N ASP A 34 -1.00 -16.10 -26.66
CA ASP A 34 -1.53 -14.74 -26.82
C ASP A 34 -0.59 -13.69 -26.24
N ASP A 35 -0.71 -12.45 -26.74
CA ASP A 35 0.12 -11.26 -26.44
C ASP A 35 1.62 -11.51 -26.29
N ILE A 36 2.16 -12.42 -27.11
CA ILE A 36 3.60 -12.71 -27.10
C ILE A 36 4.44 -11.51 -27.58
N PRO A 37 5.61 -11.25 -26.95
CA PRO A 37 6.54 -10.25 -27.44
C PRO A 37 6.99 -10.59 -28.86
N ALA A 38 7.29 -9.55 -29.66
CA ALA A 38 7.68 -9.67 -31.06
C ALA A 38 9.13 -10.16 -31.24
N ASP A 39 9.50 -11.26 -30.59
CA ASP A 39 10.80 -11.93 -30.68
C ASP A 39 10.72 -13.25 -31.47
N PRO A 40 11.28 -13.29 -32.69
CA PRO A 40 11.42 -14.53 -33.45
C PRO A 40 12.34 -15.57 -32.80
N ALA A 41 13.23 -15.21 -31.85
CA ALA A 41 14.09 -16.18 -31.18
C ALA A 41 13.30 -17.04 -30.18
N PHE A 42 12.44 -16.43 -29.37
CA PHE A 42 11.48 -17.12 -28.50
C PHE A 42 10.64 -18.15 -29.27
N ALA A 43 9.96 -17.71 -30.34
CA ALA A 43 9.12 -18.59 -31.17
C ALA A 43 9.91 -19.77 -31.77
N ARG A 44 11.15 -19.54 -32.22
CA ARG A 44 12.05 -20.60 -32.71
C ARG A 44 12.49 -21.57 -31.61
N SER A 45 12.78 -21.08 -30.40
CA SER A 45 13.17 -21.92 -29.26
C SER A 45 12.02 -22.84 -28.87
N LEU A 46 10.81 -22.29 -28.74
CA LEU A 46 9.62 -23.04 -28.34
C LEU A 46 9.24 -24.11 -29.38
N ALA A 47 9.31 -23.78 -30.67
CA ALA A 47 9.09 -24.74 -31.76
C ALA A 47 10.13 -25.87 -31.80
N ALA A 48 11.37 -25.62 -31.36
CA ALA A 48 12.41 -26.65 -31.27
C ALA A 48 12.21 -27.59 -30.06
N GLU A 49 11.63 -27.09 -28.96
CA GLU A 49 11.34 -27.87 -27.74
C GLU A 49 10.01 -28.63 -27.81
N LEU A 50 9.07 -28.19 -28.64
CA LEU A 50 7.73 -28.79 -28.82
C LEU A 50 7.49 -29.29 -30.27
N PRO A 51 8.34 -30.16 -30.83
CA PRO A 51 8.26 -30.57 -32.24
C PRO A 51 7.01 -31.40 -32.60
N GLY A 52 6.25 -31.87 -31.61
CA GLY A 52 4.99 -32.59 -31.80
C GLY A 52 3.72 -31.72 -31.70
N CYS A 53 3.85 -30.43 -31.38
CA CYS A 53 2.72 -29.53 -31.14
C CYS A 53 2.52 -28.51 -32.26
N ASP A 54 1.26 -28.15 -32.51
CA ASP A 54 0.92 -27.01 -33.35
C ASP A 54 0.96 -25.74 -32.49
N LEU A 55 1.73 -24.74 -32.91
CA LEU A 55 1.89 -23.48 -32.17
C LEU A 55 1.16 -22.35 -32.90
N VAL A 56 0.14 -21.77 -32.25
CA VAL A 56 -0.61 -20.61 -32.73
C VAL A 56 -0.18 -19.40 -31.91
N PHE A 57 0.36 -18.41 -32.61
CA PHE A 57 0.98 -17.23 -32.02
C PHE A 57 0.15 -15.99 -32.38
N ALA A 58 -0.39 -15.30 -31.36
CA ALA A 58 -1.12 -14.05 -31.52
C ALA A 58 -0.30 -12.88 -30.94
N GLY A 59 -0.21 -11.78 -31.69
CA GLY A 59 0.58 -10.62 -31.31
C GLY A 59 0.58 -9.53 -32.39
N GLN A 60 1.09 -8.35 -32.06
CA GLN A 60 1.02 -7.17 -32.92
C GLN A 60 1.91 -7.24 -34.18
N ARG A 61 2.86 -8.19 -34.24
CA ARG A 61 3.81 -8.35 -35.34
C ARG A 61 4.04 -9.83 -35.67
N PRO A 62 4.33 -10.18 -36.94
CA PRO A 62 4.66 -11.56 -37.30
C PRO A 62 5.98 -12.02 -36.65
N VAL A 63 5.95 -13.13 -35.92
CA VAL A 63 7.16 -13.72 -35.28
C VAL A 63 7.69 -14.98 -35.97
N LEU A 64 6.89 -15.61 -36.83
CA LEU A 64 7.20 -16.92 -37.45
C LEU A 64 8.16 -16.86 -38.65
N GLY A 65 8.20 -15.74 -39.37
CA GLY A 65 8.94 -15.62 -40.62
C GLY A 65 8.58 -16.74 -41.62
N ASP A 66 9.58 -17.29 -42.30
CA ASP A 66 9.40 -18.33 -43.32
C ASP A 66 9.02 -19.73 -42.75
N ARG A 67 8.91 -19.88 -41.42
CA ARG A 67 8.66 -21.18 -40.76
C ARG A 67 7.20 -21.42 -40.36
N GLY A 68 6.28 -20.54 -40.76
CA GLY A 68 4.85 -20.73 -40.56
C GLY A 68 4.02 -19.76 -41.39
N SER A 69 2.69 -19.90 -41.35
CA SER A 69 1.79 -18.92 -41.98
C SER A 69 1.49 -17.77 -41.03
N THR A 70 1.36 -16.57 -41.58
CA THR A 70 0.88 -15.38 -40.85
C THR A 70 -0.47 -14.96 -41.43
N HIS A 71 -1.47 -14.80 -40.57
CA HIS A 71 -2.83 -14.43 -40.96
C HIS A 71 -3.18 -13.05 -40.36
N PRO A 72 -3.01 -11.94 -41.11
CA PRO A 72 -3.34 -10.62 -40.60
C PRO A 72 -4.86 -10.45 -40.45
N LEU A 73 -5.31 -9.98 -39.29
CA LEU A 73 -6.72 -9.69 -39.02
C LEU A 73 -7.05 -8.27 -39.48
N ALA A 74 -7.76 -8.15 -40.61
CA ALA A 74 -8.06 -6.87 -41.26
C ALA A 74 -9.26 -6.08 -40.66
N GLY A 75 -9.73 -6.45 -39.46
CA GLY A 75 -10.95 -5.92 -38.86
C GLY A 75 -12.24 -6.47 -39.50
N LEU A 76 -13.39 -5.96 -39.07
CA LEU A 76 -14.71 -6.34 -39.59
C LEU A 76 -15.05 -5.61 -40.90
N SER A 77 -15.70 -6.33 -41.83
CA SER A 77 -16.36 -5.72 -42.98
C SER A 77 -17.53 -4.83 -42.56
N ALA A 78 -17.99 -3.93 -43.42
CA ALA A 78 -19.11 -3.04 -43.12
C ALA A 78 -20.41 -3.81 -42.76
N ASP A 79 -20.66 -4.96 -43.39
CA ASP A 79 -21.84 -5.79 -43.09
C ASP A 79 -21.69 -6.51 -41.75
N ALA A 80 -20.53 -7.11 -41.46
CA ALA A 80 -20.26 -7.76 -40.17
C ALA A 80 -20.25 -6.75 -39.01
N ALA A 81 -19.76 -5.53 -39.26
CA ALA A 81 -19.81 -4.41 -38.33
C ALA A 81 -21.25 -3.92 -38.09
N ARG A 82 -22.08 -3.77 -39.12
CA ARG A 82 -23.51 -3.45 -38.98
C ARG A 82 -24.21 -4.48 -38.09
N ASP A 83 -23.93 -5.76 -38.31
CA ASP A 83 -24.55 -6.85 -37.54
C ASP A 83 -24.04 -6.87 -36.07
N LEU A 84 -22.77 -6.50 -35.81
CA LEU A 84 -22.23 -6.28 -34.46
C LEU A 84 -22.89 -5.08 -33.77
N LEU A 85 -22.99 -3.94 -34.47
CA LEU A 85 -23.63 -2.72 -33.97
C LEU A 85 -25.08 -3.00 -33.59
N ALA A 86 -25.85 -3.68 -34.45
CA ALA A 86 -27.23 -4.04 -34.16
C ALA A 86 -27.37 -4.88 -32.88
N ARG A 87 -26.47 -5.86 -32.66
CA ARG A 87 -26.44 -6.65 -31.41
C ARG A 87 -26.09 -5.80 -30.19
N LYS A 88 -25.12 -4.89 -30.28
CA LYS A 88 -24.69 -4.04 -29.15
C LYS A 88 -25.70 -2.92 -28.82
N LEU A 89 -26.41 -2.42 -29.82
CA LEU A 89 -27.52 -1.47 -29.67
C LEU A 89 -28.78 -2.11 -29.07
N GLY A 90 -29.03 -3.39 -29.35
CA GLY A 90 -30.32 -4.04 -29.04
C GLY A 90 -31.46 -3.65 -30.00
N ARG A 91 -31.14 -2.95 -31.10
CA ARG A 91 -32.05 -2.56 -32.19
C ARG A 91 -31.37 -2.75 -33.55
N PRO A 92 -32.10 -2.93 -34.66
CA PRO A 92 -31.49 -2.87 -35.99
C PRO A 92 -30.83 -1.51 -36.25
N VAL A 93 -29.81 -1.53 -37.10
CA VAL A 93 -29.26 -0.33 -37.76
C VAL A 93 -30.14 -0.02 -38.96
N PHE A 94 -30.67 1.19 -39.03
CA PHE A 94 -31.57 1.64 -40.09
C PHE A 94 -30.81 2.11 -41.33
N ASP A 95 -31.47 2.10 -42.50
CA ASP A 95 -30.82 2.43 -43.79
C ASP A 95 -30.17 3.82 -43.83
N HIS A 96 -30.75 4.80 -43.12
CA HIS A 96 -30.22 6.16 -43.03
C HIS A 96 -28.95 6.27 -42.19
N GLU A 97 -28.66 5.28 -41.34
CA GLU A 97 -27.44 5.21 -40.51
C GLU A 97 -26.26 4.58 -41.27
N LEU A 98 -26.52 3.81 -42.33
CA LEU A 98 -25.50 3.05 -43.06
C LEU A 98 -24.34 3.89 -43.63
N PRO A 99 -24.52 5.14 -44.11
CA PRO A 99 -23.40 5.99 -44.53
C PRO A 99 -22.44 6.31 -43.38
N GLY A 100 -22.99 6.68 -42.21
CA GLY A 100 -22.21 6.96 -41.00
C GLY A 100 -21.53 5.70 -40.46
N VAL A 101 -22.21 4.55 -40.47
CA VAL A 101 -21.62 3.27 -40.10
C VAL A 101 -20.44 2.89 -41.00
N ARG A 102 -20.54 3.08 -42.32
CA ARG A 102 -19.43 2.82 -43.26
C ARG A 102 -18.22 3.73 -42.99
N ARG A 103 -18.46 5.02 -42.73
CA ARG A 103 -17.39 5.95 -42.34
C ARG A 103 -16.74 5.53 -41.02
N LEU A 104 -17.54 5.23 -40.01
CA LEU A 104 -17.06 4.79 -38.70
C LEU A 104 -16.20 3.53 -38.82
N VAL A 105 -16.67 2.51 -39.56
CA VAL A 105 -15.92 1.27 -39.83
C VAL A 105 -14.57 1.55 -40.48
N ALA A 106 -14.49 2.49 -41.43
CA ALA A 106 -13.22 2.90 -42.03
C ALA A 106 -12.32 3.63 -41.02
N ALA A 107 -12.88 4.55 -40.23
CA ALA A 107 -12.16 5.34 -39.23
C ALA A 107 -11.54 4.49 -38.10
N VAL A 108 -12.23 3.42 -37.69
CA VAL A 108 -11.79 2.49 -36.64
C VAL A 108 -11.11 1.23 -37.18
N ALA A 109 -10.78 1.20 -38.47
CA ALA A 109 -10.21 0.04 -39.18
C ALA A 109 -10.95 -1.29 -38.90
N GLY A 110 -12.29 -1.23 -38.80
CA GLY A 110 -13.15 -2.37 -38.51
C GLY A 110 -12.99 -2.98 -37.10
N SER A 111 -12.36 -2.28 -36.15
CA SER A 111 -12.13 -2.75 -34.78
C SER A 111 -13.44 -3.10 -34.05
N PRO A 112 -13.67 -4.37 -33.67
CA PRO A 112 -14.88 -4.78 -32.94
C PRO A 112 -15.07 -4.04 -31.62
N LEU A 113 -13.96 -3.73 -30.93
CA LEU A 113 -13.93 -3.03 -29.66
C LEU A 113 -14.42 -1.58 -29.81
N GLN A 114 -13.85 -0.84 -30.76
CA GLN A 114 -14.23 0.56 -31.01
C GLN A 114 -15.65 0.69 -31.61
N LEU A 115 -16.09 -0.29 -32.41
CA LEU A 115 -17.49 -0.38 -32.85
C LEU A 115 -18.44 -0.63 -31.67
N GLY A 116 -18.05 -1.49 -30.71
CA GLY A 116 -18.78 -1.70 -29.47
C GLY A 116 -18.90 -0.43 -28.62
N GLN A 117 -17.81 0.30 -28.44
CA GLN A 117 -17.77 1.59 -27.75
C GLN A 117 -18.68 2.62 -28.45
N ALA A 118 -18.63 2.70 -29.79
CA ALA A 118 -19.48 3.61 -30.56
C ALA A 118 -20.98 3.30 -30.42
N ALA A 119 -21.37 2.02 -30.46
CA ALA A 119 -22.75 1.62 -30.19
C ALA A 119 -23.20 1.99 -28.77
N ALA A 120 -22.33 1.85 -27.77
CA ALA A 120 -22.64 2.26 -26.40
C ALA A 120 -22.81 3.78 -26.27
N LEU A 121 -21.96 4.58 -26.94
CA LEU A 121 -22.04 6.04 -26.96
C LEU A 121 -23.32 6.56 -27.62
N GLU A 122 -23.76 5.97 -28.74
CA GLU A 122 -25.03 6.33 -29.40
C GLU A 122 -26.24 5.97 -28.53
N ARG A 123 -26.23 4.76 -27.93
CA ARG A 123 -27.29 4.28 -27.04
C ARG A 123 -27.47 5.15 -25.80
N GLU A 124 -26.39 5.74 -25.26
CA GLU A 124 -26.42 6.60 -24.08
C GLU A 124 -26.72 8.08 -24.39
N ASP A 125 -26.36 8.56 -25.58
CA ASP A 125 -26.64 9.92 -26.03
C ASP A 125 -26.97 9.91 -27.54
N PRO A 126 -28.25 9.79 -27.92
CA PRO A 126 -28.68 9.71 -29.32
C PRO A 126 -28.31 10.92 -30.21
N ARG A 127 -27.70 11.97 -29.64
CA ARG A 127 -27.07 13.06 -30.40
C ARG A 127 -25.73 12.63 -31.02
N LEU A 128 -25.07 11.62 -30.47
CA LEU A 128 -23.85 11.01 -30.97
C LEU A 128 -24.17 9.98 -32.06
N THR A 129 -24.68 10.46 -33.19
CA THR A 129 -24.97 9.60 -34.35
C THR A 129 -23.69 8.94 -34.88
N PHE A 130 -23.81 7.81 -35.57
CA PHE A 130 -22.66 7.13 -36.19
C PHE A 130 -21.86 8.03 -37.15
N ASP A 131 -22.49 9.01 -37.80
CA ASP A 131 -21.79 9.96 -38.66
C ASP A 131 -20.93 10.95 -37.86
N HIS A 132 -21.42 11.45 -36.71
CA HIS A 132 -20.63 12.27 -35.82
C HIS A 132 -19.53 11.48 -35.09
N LEU A 133 -19.81 10.23 -34.69
CA LEU A 133 -18.82 9.33 -34.11
C LEU A 133 -17.71 8.98 -35.13
N ALA A 134 -18.03 8.86 -36.41
CA ALA A 134 -17.04 8.73 -37.47
C ALA A 134 -16.21 10.02 -37.60
N GLU A 135 -16.85 11.19 -37.67
CA GLU A 135 -16.21 12.50 -37.81
C GLU A 135 -15.17 12.80 -36.70
N ILE A 136 -15.40 12.34 -35.46
CA ILE A 136 -14.42 12.46 -34.38
C ILE A 136 -13.32 11.40 -34.45
N ALA A 137 -13.63 10.16 -34.84
CA ALA A 137 -12.66 9.07 -34.96
C ALA A 137 -11.69 9.29 -36.14
N GLU A 138 -12.18 9.84 -37.26
CA GLU A 138 -11.38 10.23 -38.44
C GLU A 138 -10.30 11.27 -38.10
N ARG A 139 -10.53 12.12 -37.07
CA ARG A 139 -9.59 13.16 -36.61
C ARG A 139 -8.63 12.66 -35.53
N ASP A 140 -9.05 11.69 -34.73
CA ASP A 140 -8.33 11.21 -33.55
C ASP A 140 -8.76 9.78 -33.21
N ALA A 141 -7.83 8.83 -33.40
CA ALA A 141 -8.06 7.42 -33.08
C ALA A 141 -8.35 7.14 -31.59
N GLY A 142 -8.00 8.07 -30.69
CA GLY A 142 -8.32 8.02 -29.25
C GLY A 142 -9.61 8.74 -28.85
N ALA A 143 -10.36 9.31 -29.81
CA ALA A 143 -11.52 10.16 -29.50
C ALA A 143 -12.64 9.39 -28.79
N LEU A 144 -12.94 8.17 -29.28
CA LEU A 144 -14.00 7.32 -28.73
C LEU A 144 -13.67 6.89 -27.29
N ASP A 145 -12.39 6.61 -27.00
CA ASP A 145 -11.93 6.29 -25.66
C ASP A 145 -12.06 7.48 -24.71
N ARG A 146 -11.53 8.65 -25.09
CA ARG A 146 -11.64 9.86 -24.25
C ARG A 146 -13.09 10.26 -23.99
N ARG A 147 -13.98 10.07 -24.97
CA ARG A 147 -15.43 10.27 -24.80
C ARG A 147 -16.06 9.24 -23.86
N SER A 148 -15.67 7.97 -23.96
CA SER A 148 -16.16 6.90 -23.08
C SER A 148 -15.71 7.13 -21.62
N LEU A 149 -14.41 7.40 -21.41
CA LEU A 149 -13.84 7.72 -20.09
C LEU A 149 -14.47 8.98 -19.47
N GLY A 150 -14.76 9.98 -20.30
CA GLY A 150 -15.37 11.25 -19.86
C GLY A 150 -16.83 11.14 -19.39
N ARG A 151 -17.53 10.03 -19.65
CA ARG A 151 -18.93 9.80 -19.22
C ARG A 151 -19.08 8.88 -18.01
N MET A 152 -17.99 8.33 -17.50
CA MET A 152 -18.00 7.43 -16.35
C MET A 152 -18.36 8.16 -15.04
N SER A 153 -18.97 7.43 -14.12
CA SER A 153 -19.08 7.76 -12.70
C SER A 153 -17.75 7.53 -11.97
N ASP A 154 -17.65 7.95 -10.71
CA ASP A 154 -16.43 7.72 -9.92
C ASP A 154 -16.21 6.24 -9.61
N GLY A 155 -17.26 5.48 -9.30
CA GLY A 155 -17.16 4.02 -9.08
C GLY A 155 -16.62 3.30 -10.33
N GLU A 156 -17.11 3.66 -11.51
CA GLU A 156 -16.59 3.13 -12.78
C GLU A 156 -15.12 3.54 -13.02
N ARG A 157 -14.75 4.79 -12.71
CA ARG A 157 -13.35 5.25 -12.83
C ARG A 157 -12.43 4.46 -11.92
N ARG A 158 -12.82 4.22 -10.67
CA ARG A 158 -12.05 3.40 -9.71
C ARG A 158 -11.93 1.96 -10.19
N ALA A 159 -13.03 1.34 -10.63
CA ALA A 159 -13.02 -0.04 -11.11
C ALA A 159 -12.10 -0.22 -12.32
N LEU A 160 -12.17 0.69 -13.28
CA LEU A 160 -11.30 0.66 -14.45
C LEU A 160 -9.84 0.98 -14.09
N ALA A 161 -9.59 1.85 -13.11
CA ALA A 161 -8.24 2.11 -12.60
C ALA A 161 -7.62 0.88 -11.91
N VAL A 162 -8.38 0.12 -11.12
CA VAL A 162 -7.95 -1.18 -10.57
C VAL A 162 -7.53 -2.12 -11.70
N LEU A 163 -8.34 -2.25 -12.75
CA LEU A 163 -8.01 -3.09 -13.90
C LEU A 163 -6.80 -2.57 -14.71
N THR A 164 -6.41 -1.29 -14.60
CA THR A 164 -5.14 -0.78 -15.19
C THR A 164 -3.89 -1.10 -14.38
N VAL A 165 -3.99 -1.29 -13.05
CA VAL A 165 -2.85 -1.73 -12.21
C VAL A 165 -2.74 -3.25 -12.14
N ALA A 166 -3.87 -3.95 -12.20
CA ALA A 166 -3.97 -5.42 -12.26
C ALA A 166 -3.87 -5.96 -13.70
N ALA A 167 -3.29 -5.18 -14.64
CA ALA A 167 -3.32 -5.45 -16.07
C ALA A 167 -2.74 -6.84 -16.40
N GLY A 168 -3.49 -7.63 -17.19
CA GLY A 168 -3.14 -9.00 -17.56
C GLY A 168 -3.94 -10.09 -16.83
N ALA A 169 -4.54 -9.79 -15.68
CA ALA A 169 -5.40 -10.73 -14.95
C ALA A 169 -6.90 -10.50 -15.19
N GLN A 170 -7.71 -11.55 -14.98
CA GLN A 170 -9.16 -11.43 -14.83
C GLN A 170 -9.54 -11.66 -13.36
N LEU A 171 -9.85 -10.58 -12.66
CA LEU A 171 -10.13 -10.57 -11.23
C LEU A 171 -11.63 -10.72 -10.92
N PRO A 172 -12.01 -11.42 -9.84
CA PRO A 172 -13.40 -11.44 -9.35
C PRO A 172 -13.89 -10.02 -9.01
N SER A 173 -15.19 -9.78 -9.13
CA SER A 173 -15.76 -8.44 -8.91
C SER A 173 -15.59 -7.96 -7.45
N VAL A 174 -15.61 -8.89 -6.49
CA VAL A 174 -15.36 -8.61 -5.06
C VAL A 174 -13.94 -8.10 -4.81
N VAL A 175 -12.93 -8.67 -5.49
CA VAL A 175 -11.52 -8.27 -5.39
C VAL A 175 -11.33 -6.87 -5.96
N ILE A 176 -11.93 -6.61 -7.13
CA ILE A 176 -11.92 -5.28 -7.76
C ILE A 176 -12.61 -4.25 -6.84
N GLY A 177 -13.67 -4.66 -6.15
CA GLY A 177 -14.35 -3.86 -5.13
C GLY A 177 -13.46 -3.50 -3.94
N GLY A 178 -12.76 -4.47 -3.36
CA GLY A 178 -11.81 -4.24 -2.26
C GLY A 178 -10.64 -3.34 -2.70
N MET A 179 -9.99 -3.67 -3.82
CA MET A 179 -8.86 -2.90 -4.35
C MET A 179 -9.22 -1.45 -4.70
N GLY A 180 -10.44 -1.20 -5.19
CA GLY A 180 -10.88 0.13 -5.62
C GLY A 180 -11.65 0.94 -4.57
N ASP A 181 -11.88 0.38 -3.37
CA ASP A 181 -12.85 0.87 -2.39
C ASP A 181 -14.22 1.16 -3.05
N ILE A 182 -14.88 0.11 -3.56
CA ILE A 182 -16.10 0.20 -4.38
C ILE A 182 -17.18 -0.75 -3.85
N ALA A 183 -18.14 -0.21 -3.12
CA ALA A 183 -19.40 -0.91 -2.85
C ALA A 183 -20.11 -1.27 -4.17
N TYR A 184 -20.59 -2.51 -4.28
CA TYR A 184 -21.32 -3.03 -5.44
C TYR A 184 -20.57 -3.01 -6.78
N ALA A 185 -19.23 -3.22 -6.76
CA ALA A 185 -18.35 -3.22 -7.93
C ALA A 185 -18.90 -3.98 -9.16
N ALA A 186 -19.54 -5.13 -8.97
CA ALA A 186 -20.17 -5.93 -10.03
C ALA A 186 -21.14 -5.14 -10.94
N GLN A 187 -21.87 -4.15 -10.38
CA GLN A 187 -22.82 -3.33 -11.16
C GLN A 187 -22.09 -2.38 -12.12
N PHE A 188 -21.01 -1.75 -11.64
CA PHE A 188 -20.15 -0.90 -12.45
C PHE A 188 -19.40 -1.72 -13.51
N LEU A 189 -18.87 -2.88 -13.14
CA LEU A 189 -18.16 -3.78 -14.06
C LEU A 189 -19.07 -4.33 -15.17
N THR A 190 -20.31 -4.72 -14.85
CA THR A 190 -21.34 -5.09 -15.84
C THR A 190 -21.63 -3.94 -16.81
N THR A 191 -21.70 -2.71 -16.31
CA THR A 191 -21.94 -1.51 -17.14
C THR A 191 -20.74 -1.22 -18.06
N LEU A 192 -19.50 -1.34 -17.55
CA LEU A 192 -18.27 -1.17 -18.32
C LEU A 192 -18.07 -2.27 -19.38
N HIS A 193 -18.43 -3.51 -19.08
CA HIS A 193 -18.49 -4.59 -20.05
C HIS A 193 -19.54 -4.32 -21.15
N GLY A 194 -20.72 -3.82 -20.75
CA GLY A 194 -21.77 -3.36 -21.67
C GLY A 194 -21.36 -2.19 -22.58
N ARG A 195 -20.31 -1.45 -22.22
CA ARG A 195 -19.65 -0.39 -23.01
C ARG A 195 -18.45 -0.87 -23.83
N GLY A 196 -17.98 -2.10 -23.63
CA GLY A 196 -16.75 -2.59 -24.25
C GLY A 196 -15.48 -1.92 -23.71
N LEU A 197 -15.49 -1.49 -22.45
CA LEU A 197 -14.31 -0.95 -21.75
C LEU A 197 -13.58 -2.00 -20.90
N VAL A 198 -14.27 -3.11 -20.60
CA VAL A 198 -13.82 -4.21 -19.74
C VAL A 198 -14.21 -5.53 -20.39
N GLU A 199 -13.30 -6.50 -20.37
CA GLU A 199 -13.54 -7.88 -20.78
C GLU A 199 -13.92 -8.73 -19.56
N GLY A 200 -14.63 -9.83 -19.77
CA GLY A 200 -15.01 -10.73 -18.67
C GLY A 200 -16.12 -11.71 -19.03
N SER A 201 -16.19 -12.80 -18.24
CA SER A 201 -17.36 -13.68 -18.15
C SER A 201 -17.67 -13.95 -16.68
N ASP A 202 -18.93 -14.29 -16.40
CA ASP A 202 -19.40 -14.69 -15.07
C ASP A 202 -19.18 -13.58 -14.02
N ASP A 203 -18.18 -13.73 -13.14
CA ASP A 203 -17.78 -12.70 -12.16
C ASP A 203 -16.34 -12.18 -12.38
N ARG A 204 -15.62 -12.67 -13.39
CA ARG A 204 -14.21 -12.30 -13.63
C ARG A 204 -14.10 -11.22 -14.69
N PHE A 205 -13.41 -10.14 -14.36
CA PHE A 205 -13.26 -8.96 -15.20
C PHE A 205 -11.79 -8.59 -15.38
N GLY A 206 -11.42 -8.24 -16.61
CA GLY A 206 -10.07 -7.85 -17.02
C GLY A 206 -10.08 -6.63 -17.93
N LEU A 207 -8.93 -5.98 -18.08
CA LEU A 207 -8.78 -4.89 -19.04
C LEU A 207 -8.37 -5.45 -20.40
N PRO A 208 -8.98 -5.01 -21.52
CA PRO A 208 -8.48 -5.35 -22.86
C PRO A 208 -7.01 -4.90 -22.97
N VAL A 209 -6.11 -5.83 -23.28
CA VAL A 209 -4.65 -5.60 -23.24
C VAL A 209 -4.23 -4.37 -24.05
N CYS A 210 -4.82 -4.20 -25.24
CA CYS A 210 -4.58 -3.05 -26.13
C CYS A 210 -4.98 -1.68 -25.55
N ARG A 211 -5.71 -1.64 -24.43
CA ARG A 211 -6.13 -0.42 -23.72
C ARG A 211 -5.28 -0.10 -22.48
N ALA A 212 -4.54 -1.07 -21.95
CA ALA A 212 -3.83 -0.94 -20.68
C ALA A 212 -2.95 0.32 -20.60
N GLU A 213 -2.04 0.49 -21.56
CA GLU A 213 -1.11 1.64 -21.58
C GLU A 213 -1.84 3.00 -21.66
N GLY A 214 -2.76 3.14 -22.62
CA GLY A 214 -3.47 4.39 -22.86
C GLY A 214 -4.40 4.78 -21.70
N TYR A 215 -4.96 3.80 -20.99
CA TYR A 215 -5.83 4.05 -19.85
C TYR A 215 -5.04 4.32 -18.56
N ARG A 216 -3.91 3.64 -18.35
CA ARG A 216 -3.08 3.79 -17.13
C ARG A 216 -2.73 5.26 -16.85
N GLN A 217 -2.18 5.97 -17.84
CA GLN A 217 -1.82 7.39 -17.71
C GLN A 217 -3.03 8.30 -17.35
N THR A 218 -4.24 7.93 -17.77
CA THR A 218 -5.45 8.71 -17.50
C THR A 218 -6.05 8.36 -16.13
N LEU A 219 -6.02 7.09 -15.75
CA LEU A 219 -6.83 6.52 -14.67
C LEU A 219 -6.10 6.28 -13.35
N LEU A 220 -4.76 6.18 -13.33
CA LEU A 220 -4.00 6.01 -12.08
C LEU A 220 -4.30 7.07 -11.00
N ARG A 221 -4.77 8.26 -11.38
CA ARG A 221 -5.20 9.31 -10.43
C ARG A 221 -6.45 8.96 -9.60
N TYR A 222 -7.19 7.92 -9.99
CA TYR A 222 -8.46 7.53 -9.36
C TYR A 222 -8.34 6.29 -8.48
N ILE A 223 -7.19 5.62 -8.44
CA ILE A 223 -6.95 4.50 -7.53
C ILE A 223 -6.16 4.95 -6.29
N GLN A 224 -6.54 4.45 -5.12
CA GLN A 224 -5.76 4.60 -3.90
C GLN A 224 -4.85 3.38 -3.76
N LEU A 225 -3.53 3.57 -3.92
CA LEU A 225 -2.57 2.46 -3.92
C LEU A 225 -2.62 1.64 -2.61
N ALA A 226 -2.84 2.30 -1.46
CA ALA A 226 -2.99 1.62 -0.18
C ALA A 226 -4.22 0.68 -0.13
N SER A 227 -5.37 1.11 -0.69
CA SER A 227 -6.57 0.27 -0.79
C SER A 227 -6.39 -0.85 -1.82
N ALA A 228 -5.72 -0.56 -2.94
CA ALA A 228 -5.40 -1.54 -3.98
C ALA A 228 -4.51 -2.66 -3.46
N VAL A 229 -3.48 -2.32 -2.69
CA VAL A 229 -2.61 -3.30 -2.04
C VAL A 229 -3.35 -4.06 -0.95
N ARG A 230 -4.14 -3.38 -0.10
CA ARG A 230 -4.95 -4.03 0.94
C ARG A 230 -5.87 -5.09 0.32
N GLY A 231 -6.82 -4.71 -0.53
CA GLY A 231 -7.78 -5.66 -1.09
C GLY A 231 -7.17 -6.80 -1.93
N LEU A 232 -5.97 -6.61 -2.49
CA LEU A 232 -5.23 -7.67 -3.17
C LEU A 232 -4.48 -8.60 -2.20
N CYS A 233 -3.89 -8.05 -1.14
CA CYS A 233 -3.25 -8.82 -0.06
C CYS A 233 -4.29 -9.62 0.73
N ASP A 234 -5.43 -9.03 1.09
CA ASP A 234 -6.51 -9.69 1.83
C ASP A 234 -7.05 -10.89 1.04
N TRP A 235 -7.27 -10.71 -0.27
CA TRP A 235 -7.70 -11.79 -1.16
C TRP A 235 -6.63 -12.87 -1.31
N LEU A 236 -5.41 -12.52 -1.74
CA LEU A 236 -4.36 -13.53 -1.97
C LEU A 236 -3.92 -14.24 -0.68
N GLY A 237 -3.97 -13.57 0.47
CA GLY A 237 -3.68 -14.15 1.79
C GLY A 237 -4.79 -15.08 2.31
N SER A 238 -6.01 -14.94 1.82
CA SER A 238 -7.14 -15.85 2.12
C SER A 238 -7.13 -17.16 1.31
N LEU A 239 -6.24 -17.28 0.32
CA LEU A 239 -6.20 -18.41 -0.61
C LEU A 239 -5.06 -19.38 -0.28
N ASP A 240 -5.25 -20.66 -0.62
CA ASP A 240 -4.15 -21.60 -0.79
C ASP A 240 -3.16 -21.06 -1.85
N PRO A 241 -1.87 -20.85 -1.51
CA PRO A 241 -0.88 -20.38 -2.47
C PRO A 241 -0.65 -21.32 -3.66
N ALA A 242 -0.90 -22.62 -3.50
CA ALA A 242 -0.88 -23.60 -4.59
C ALA A 242 -2.20 -23.65 -5.39
N GLY A 243 -3.24 -22.97 -4.93
CA GLY A 243 -4.57 -22.94 -5.52
C GLY A 243 -4.61 -22.21 -6.87
N PRO A 244 -5.48 -22.65 -7.81
CA PRO A 244 -5.59 -22.06 -9.15
C PRO A 244 -6.00 -20.59 -9.14
N GLU A 245 -6.74 -20.16 -8.12
CA GLU A 245 -7.16 -18.78 -7.97
C GLU A 245 -5.97 -17.87 -7.60
N ALA A 246 -5.15 -18.27 -6.62
CA ALA A 246 -3.94 -17.54 -6.25
C ALA A 246 -2.97 -17.42 -7.43
N GLY A 247 -2.73 -18.53 -8.15
CA GLY A 247 -1.92 -18.55 -9.37
C GLY A 247 -2.43 -17.60 -10.47
N SER A 248 -3.74 -17.38 -10.58
CA SER A 248 -4.33 -16.41 -11.51
C SER A 248 -4.21 -14.95 -11.04
N GLY A 249 -4.25 -14.73 -9.71
CA GLY A 249 -4.19 -13.40 -9.11
C GLY A 249 -2.79 -12.82 -8.96
N VAL A 250 -1.76 -13.66 -8.90
CA VAL A 250 -0.38 -13.23 -8.61
C VAL A 250 0.22 -12.30 -9.67
N GLU A 251 -0.25 -12.36 -10.92
CA GLU A 251 0.12 -11.40 -11.97
C GLU A 251 -0.29 -9.96 -11.63
N SER A 252 -1.45 -9.80 -10.96
CA SER A 252 -1.88 -8.49 -10.47
C SER A 252 -0.95 -7.96 -9.39
N ALA A 253 -0.37 -8.83 -8.56
CA ALA A 253 0.62 -8.44 -7.56
C ALA A 253 1.93 -8.01 -8.23
N VAL A 254 2.45 -8.79 -9.20
CA VAL A 254 3.66 -8.45 -9.96
C VAL A 254 3.49 -7.12 -10.72
N SER A 255 2.36 -6.90 -11.38
CA SER A 255 2.05 -5.66 -12.09
C SER A 255 1.93 -4.45 -11.13
N LEU A 256 1.25 -4.63 -9.99
CA LEU A 256 1.10 -3.56 -9.00
C LEU A 256 2.44 -3.21 -8.31
N LEU A 257 3.32 -4.19 -8.06
CA LEU A 257 4.67 -3.95 -7.50
C LEU A 257 5.47 -2.95 -8.32
N GLY A 258 5.43 -3.03 -9.65
CA GLY A 258 6.07 -2.05 -10.54
C GLY A 258 5.57 -0.62 -10.30
N VAL A 259 4.25 -0.43 -10.20
CA VAL A 259 3.62 0.88 -9.93
C VAL A 259 4.01 1.41 -8.54
N LEU A 260 4.07 0.54 -7.53
CA LEU A 260 4.48 0.92 -6.18
C LEU A 260 5.96 1.33 -6.11
N ALA A 261 6.84 0.60 -6.80
CA ALA A 261 8.27 0.89 -6.86
C ALA A 261 8.57 2.20 -7.59
N GLU A 262 7.86 2.48 -8.69
CA GLU A 262 7.94 3.77 -9.41
C GLU A 262 7.56 4.96 -8.50
N GLN A 263 6.52 4.81 -7.69
CA GLN A 263 6.06 5.84 -6.74
C GLN A 263 6.81 5.82 -5.40
N ARG A 264 7.74 4.87 -5.20
CA ARG A 264 8.56 4.69 -3.96
C ARG A 264 7.74 4.37 -2.71
N GLU A 265 6.61 3.70 -2.90
CA GLU A 265 5.71 3.24 -1.83
C GLU A 265 6.26 1.97 -1.14
N TRP A 266 7.48 2.07 -0.59
CA TRP A 266 8.27 0.92 -0.14
C TRP A 266 7.57 0.07 0.94
N GLY A 267 6.78 0.68 1.83
CA GLY A 267 6.00 -0.06 2.83
C GLY A 267 4.90 -0.92 2.20
N LEU A 268 4.29 -0.45 1.12
CA LEU A 268 3.30 -1.22 0.36
C LEU A 268 3.97 -2.31 -0.49
N VAL A 269 5.17 -2.05 -1.04
CA VAL A 269 5.99 -3.08 -1.70
C VAL A 269 6.25 -4.24 -0.75
N VAL A 270 6.74 -3.99 0.47
CA VAL A 270 7.00 -5.06 1.46
C VAL A 270 5.75 -5.90 1.72
N ARG A 271 4.59 -5.26 2.00
CA ARG A 271 3.33 -5.98 2.26
C ARG A 271 2.89 -6.86 1.08
N LEU A 272 3.03 -6.36 -0.14
CA LEU A 272 2.61 -7.09 -1.34
C LEU A 272 3.57 -8.25 -1.68
N VAL A 273 4.88 -8.07 -1.47
CA VAL A 273 5.88 -9.15 -1.63
C VAL A 273 5.59 -10.31 -0.66
N ARG A 274 5.27 -10.04 0.62
CA ARG A 274 4.94 -11.06 1.65
C ARG A 274 3.81 -12.01 1.26
N VAL A 275 2.88 -11.55 0.42
CA VAL A 275 1.72 -12.34 -0.03
C VAL A 275 1.95 -12.93 -1.43
N ALA A 276 2.75 -12.26 -2.27
CA ALA A 276 3.12 -12.80 -3.59
C ALA A 276 4.17 -13.93 -3.51
N ASP A 277 5.10 -13.90 -2.55
CA ASP A 277 6.23 -14.83 -2.50
C ASP A 277 5.84 -16.32 -2.36
N PRO A 278 4.86 -16.72 -1.51
CA PRO A 278 4.46 -18.12 -1.41
C PRO A 278 3.76 -18.62 -2.68
N VAL A 279 2.97 -17.76 -3.31
CA VAL A 279 2.22 -18.07 -4.54
C VAL A 279 3.17 -18.23 -5.73
N LEU A 280 4.12 -17.31 -5.91
CA LEU A 280 5.13 -17.39 -6.96
C LEU A 280 6.01 -18.63 -6.82
N PHE A 281 6.34 -19.01 -5.58
CA PHE A 281 7.05 -20.25 -5.27
C PHE A 281 6.23 -21.49 -5.64
N ALA A 282 4.99 -21.60 -5.13
CA ALA A 282 4.11 -22.75 -5.35
C ALA A 282 3.79 -22.96 -6.85
N TRP A 283 3.63 -21.88 -7.61
CA TRP A 283 3.41 -21.90 -9.06
C TRP A 283 4.70 -22.02 -9.90
N GLY A 284 5.87 -22.18 -9.25
CA GLY A 284 7.15 -22.37 -9.94
C GLY A 284 7.57 -21.20 -10.83
N ARG A 285 7.16 -19.96 -10.49
CA ARG A 285 7.42 -18.75 -11.27
C ARG A 285 8.78 -18.16 -10.92
N TRP A 286 9.83 -18.97 -11.04
CA TRP A 286 11.18 -18.72 -10.51
C TRP A 286 11.80 -17.35 -10.86
N GLU A 287 11.57 -16.86 -12.07
CA GLU A 287 12.09 -15.56 -12.53
C GLU A 287 11.34 -14.40 -11.86
N ALA A 288 10.00 -14.40 -11.93
CA ALA A 288 9.19 -13.42 -11.21
C ALA A 288 9.42 -13.48 -9.69
N TRP A 289 9.59 -14.67 -9.11
CA TRP A 289 9.91 -14.83 -7.68
C TRP A 289 11.25 -14.19 -7.32
N ARG A 290 12.29 -14.34 -8.15
CA ARG A 290 13.57 -13.62 -7.97
C ARG A 290 13.35 -12.11 -7.97
N ASP A 291 12.68 -11.57 -8.99
CA ASP A 291 12.53 -10.14 -9.17
C ASP A 291 11.67 -9.49 -8.07
N VAL A 292 10.68 -10.22 -7.58
CA VAL A 292 9.80 -9.85 -6.47
C VAL A 292 10.55 -9.89 -5.13
N LEU A 293 11.39 -10.91 -4.89
CA LEU A 293 12.25 -10.97 -3.71
C LEU A 293 13.31 -9.86 -3.72
N ASP A 294 13.87 -9.49 -4.88
CA ASP A 294 14.86 -8.41 -4.99
C ASP A 294 14.26 -7.05 -4.67
N GLN A 295 13.05 -6.78 -5.19
CA GLN A 295 12.27 -5.59 -4.81
C GLN A 295 11.91 -5.61 -3.32
N GLY A 296 11.56 -6.77 -2.76
CA GLY A 296 11.26 -6.92 -1.33
C GLY A 296 12.46 -6.60 -0.43
N ILE A 297 13.64 -7.12 -0.76
CA ILE A 297 14.89 -6.85 0.00
C ILE A 297 15.24 -5.36 -0.07
N GLU A 298 15.15 -4.72 -1.25
CA GLU A 298 15.41 -3.29 -1.39
C GLU A 298 14.39 -2.45 -0.58
N ALA A 299 13.08 -2.73 -0.75
CA ALA A 299 12.03 -1.99 -0.07
C ALA A 299 12.09 -2.13 1.46
N ALA A 300 12.34 -3.34 1.97
CA ALA A 300 12.56 -3.60 3.39
C ALA A 300 13.74 -2.78 3.94
N GLY A 301 14.84 -2.70 3.19
CA GLY A 301 15.98 -1.85 3.53
C GLY A 301 15.66 -0.35 3.57
N TRP A 302 14.80 0.14 2.66
CA TRP A 302 14.34 1.53 2.65
C TRP A 302 13.46 1.89 3.86
N VAL A 303 12.52 1.02 4.24
CA VAL A 303 11.64 1.22 5.42
C VAL A 303 12.29 0.80 6.74
N ARG A 304 13.45 0.13 6.69
CA ARG A 304 14.21 -0.46 7.82
C ARG A 304 13.48 -1.61 8.53
N ASP A 305 12.63 -2.33 7.80
CA ASP A 305 12.03 -3.56 8.28
C ASP A 305 13.07 -4.69 8.21
N THR A 306 13.73 -4.92 9.35
CA THR A 306 14.78 -5.93 9.47
C THR A 306 14.21 -7.35 9.41
N ALA A 307 12.96 -7.56 9.83
CA ALA A 307 12.32 -8.87 9.81
C ALA A 307 11.98 -9.29 8.36
N SER A 308 11.38 -8.39 7.59
CA SER A 308 11.12 -8.63 6.17
C SER A 308 12.41 -8.71 5.33
N GLU A 309 13.44 -7.86 5.59
CA GLU A 309 14.75 -8.01 4.93
C GLU A 309 15.33 -9.41 5.18
N ALA A 310 15.23 -9.91 6.42
CA ALA A 310 15.72 -11.24 6.79
C ALA A 310 14.94 -12.37 6.10
N TYR A 311 13.62 -12.26 6.05
CA TYR A 311 12.75 -13.24 5.42
C TYR A 311 12.99 -13.30 3.90
N PHE A 312 12.95 -12.17 3.18
CA PHE A 312 13.16 -12.16 1.73
C PHE A 312 14.58 -12.59 1.36
N THR A 313 15.59 -12.21 2.16
CA THR A 313 16.97 -12.69 1.97
C THR A 313 17.08 -14.21 2.19
N HIS A 314 16.35 -14.77 3.16
CA HIS A 314 16.28 -16.23 3.34
C HIS A 314 15.66 -16.90 2.10
N GLN A 315 14.50 -16.42 1.64
CA GLN A 315 13.81 -16.99 0.48
C GLN A 315 14.67 -16.89 -0.79
N LYS A 316 15.37 -15.77 -1.01
CA LYS A 316 16.33 -15.66 -2.12
C LYS A 316 17.48 -16.65 -1.98
N GLY A 317 17.99 -16.86 -0.78
CA GLY A 317 19.01 -17.89 -0.53
C GLY A 317 18.54 -19.29 -0.90
N THR A 318 17.31 -19.65 -0.54
CA THR A 318 16.66 -20.91 -0.93
C THR A 318 16.48 -21.02 -2.45
N LEU A 319 16.07 -19.93 -3.12
CA LEU A 319 15.97 -19.85 -4.58
C LEU A 319 17.31 -20.07 -5.28
N GLU A 320 18.37 -19.36 -4.87
CA GLU A 320 19.70 -19.51 -5.47
C GLU A 320 20.27 -20.93 -5.27
N TYR A 321 19.91 -21.62 -4.18
CA TYR A 321 20.23 -23.05 -4.00
C TYR A 321 19.48 -23.92 -5.01
N GLY A 322 18.17 -23.71 -5.17
CA GLY A 322 17.34 -24.40 -6.18
C GLY A 322 17.75 -24.10 -7.63
N GLU A 323 18.44 -22.99 -7.88
CA GLU A 323 19.08 -22.67 -9.17
C GLU A 323 20.49 -23.27 -9.36
N GLY A 324 21.00 -24.04 -8.39
CA GLY A 324 22.33 -24.64 -8.46
C GLY A 324 23.46 -23.64 -8.23
N ARG A 325 23.23 -22.57 -7.45
CA ARG A 325 24.22 -21.54 -7.09
C ARG A 325 24.54 -21.57 -5.58
N PRO A 326 25.14 -22.67 -5.06
CA PRO A 326 25.28 -22.91 -3.62
C PRO A 326 26.13 -21.86 -2.90
N GLU A 327 27.12 -21.25 -3.56
CA GLU A 327 27.96 -20.20 -2.94
C GLU A 327 27.15 -18.93 -2.62
N GLU A 328 26.30 -18.50 -3.55
CA GLU A 328 25.44 -17.32 -3.37
C GLU A 328 24.31 -17.62 -2.38
N ALA A 329 23.74 -18.83 -2.43
CA ALA A 329 22.79 -19.31 -1.43
C ALA A 329 23.37 -19.28 -0.01
N TYR A 330 24.60 -19.80 0.18
CA TYR A 330 25.31 -19.77 1.44
C TYR A 330 25.56 -18.33 1.94
N ARG A 331 25.93 -17.42 1.03
CA ARG A 331 26.13 -15.99 1.33
C ARG A 331 24.84 -15.31 1.80
N LEU A 332 23.74 -15.53 1.08
CA LEU A 332 22.42 -14.96 1.38
C LEU A 332 21.87 -15.53 2.70
N LEU A 333 21.90 -16.85 2.90
CA LEU A 333 21.38 -17.46 4.13
C LEU A 333 22.19 -17.05 5.38
N ASN A 334 23.50 -16.86 5.28
CA ASN A 334 24.28 -16.29 6.39
C ASN A 334 23.88 -14.84 6.70
N ARG A 335 23.61 -14.01 5.67
CA ARG A 335 23.10 -12.65 5.85
C ARG A 335 21.70 -12.64 6.47
N ALA A 336 20.81 -13.53 6.03
CA ALA A 336 19.50 -13.72 6.63
C ALA A 336 19.62 -14.13 8.12
N LEU A 337 20.53 -15.04 8.45
CA LEU A 337 20.75 -15.47 9.84
C LEU A 337 21.27 -14.34 10.73
N GLU A 338 22.13 -13.45 10.21
CA GLU A 338 22.54 -12.23 10.90
C GLU A 338 21.34 -11.31 11.16
N LEU A 339 20.53 -11.04 10.13
CA LEU A 339 19.35 -10.18 10.21
C LEU A 339 18.30 -10.71 11.19
N ARG A 340 17.95 -12.00 11.11
CA ARG A 340 16.97 -12.63 12.03
C ARG A 340 17.44 -12.53 13.49
N ARG A 341 18.74 -12.74 13.76
CA ARG A 341 19.32 -12.52 15.10
C ARG A 341 19.21 -11.07 15.57
N THR A 342 19.41 -10.09 14.69
CA THR A 342 19.23 -8.67 15.05
C THR A 342 17.76 -8.27 15.23
N ALA A 343 16.83 -8.97 14.57
CA ALA A 343 15.39 -8.78 14.71
C ALA A 343 14.78 -9.53 15.92
N GLY A 344 15.50 -10.47 16.54
CA GLY A 344 14.99 -11.32 17.62
C GLY A 344 14.23 -12.58 17.15
N ASP A 345 14.15 -12.80 15.83
CA ASP A 345 13.47 -13.95 15.21
C ASP A 345 14.27 -15.25 15.42
N ALA A 346 14.00 -15.92 16.55
CA ALA A 346 14.64 -17.18 16.92
C ALA A 346 14.18 -18.35 16.03
N ALA A 347 12.87 -18.48 15.76
CA ALA A 347 12.30 -19.58 14.99
C ALA A 347 12.81 -19.58 13.55
N GLY A 348 12.74 -18.43 12.87
CA GLY A 348 13.27 -18.26 11.53
C GLY A 348 14.80 -18.37 11.46
N ALA A 349 15.50 -18.02 12.54
CA ALA A 349 16.94 -18.27 12.63
C ALA A 349 17.24 -19.78 12.65
N GLU A 350 16.42 -20.62 13.29
CA GLU A 350 16.58 -22.09 13.21
C GLU A 350 16.27 -22.61 11.81
N LEU A 351 15.20 -22.16 11.15
CA LEU A 351 14.93 -22.47 9.73
C LEU A 351 16.11 -22.10 8.82
N THR A 352 16.73 -20.95 9.07
CA THR A 352 17.91 -20.50 8.30
C THR A 352 19.16 -21.35 8.58
N ARG A 353 19.36 -21.80 9.84
CA ARG A 353 20.43 -22.76 10.19
C ARG A 353 20.20 -24.12 9.55
N HIS A 354 18.96 -24.60 9.50
CA HIS A 354 18.60 -25.86 8.85
C HIS A 354 19.00 -25.83 7.36
N ASN A 355 18.59 -24.81 6.61
CA ASN A 355 18.96 -24.67 5.19
C ASN A 355 20.48 -24.53 5.00
N LEU A 356 21.18 -23.80 5.89
CA LEU A 356 22.65 -23.73 5.87
C LEU A 356 23.32 -25.08 6.13
N GLY A 357 22.72 -25.97 6.94
CA GLY A 357 23.23 -27.32 7.20
C GLY A 357 23.13 -28.27 6.00
N ILE A 358 22.26 -27.97 5.03
CA ILE A 358 22.10 -28.73 3.78
C ILE A 358 23.14 -28.28 2.73
N ILE A 359 23.59 -27.02 2.79
CA ILE A 359 24.50 -26.43 1.81
C ILE A 359 25.95 -26.70 2.19
N THR A 360 26.74 -27.20 1.24
CA THR A 360 28.19 -27.30 1.43
C THR A 360 28.79 -25.89 1.48
N PRO A 361 29.47 -25.48 2.57
CA PRO A 361 30.08 -24.16 2.64
C PRO A 361 31.16 -24.02 1.56
N PRO A 362 31.36 -22.82 0.98
CA PRO A 362 32.44 -22.58 0.03
C PRO A 362 33.80 -22.90 0.69
N PRO A 363 34.80 -23.38 -0.08
CA PRO A 363 36.12 -23.69 0.45
C PRO A 363 36.69 -22.49 1.22
N GLY A 364 36.94 -22.68 2.51
CA GLY A 364 37.46 -21.61 3.35
C GLY A 364 38.89 -21.25 2.92
N ASP A 365 39.09 -20.00 2.48
CA ASP A 365 40.41 -19.42 2.33
C ASP A 365 41.17 -19.59 3.65
N GLY A 366 42.31 -20.30 3.59
CA GLY A 366 43.09 -20.68 4.77
C GLY A 366 43.64 -19.47 5.53
N GLY A 367 42.87 -19.01 6.51
CA GLY A 367 43.27 -18.16 7.63
C GLY A 367 44.22 -16.99 7.34
N HIS A 368 43.68 -15.84 6.90
CA HIS A 368 44.30 -14.53 7.13
C HIS A 368 43.35 -13.62 7.90
N GLY A 369 43.88 -13.00 8.97
CA GLY A 369 43.08 -12.46 10.07
C GLY A 369 42.44 -11.10 9.82
N ASN A 370 41.64 -10.67 10.82
CA ASN A 370 40.88 -9.42 10.87
C ASN A 370 41.63 -8.20 10.31
N GLY A 371 41.20 -7.73 9.13
CA GLY A 371 41.48 -6.41 8.59
C GLY A 371 40.18 -5.72 8.18
N PRO A 372 40.02 -4.40 8.37
CA PRO A 372 38.75 -3.73 8.11
C PRO A 372 38.46 -3.67 6.61
N VAL A 373 37.42 -4.40 6.18
CA VAL A 373 36.96 -4.42 4.78
C VAL A 373 36.41 -3.04 4.40
N ARG A 374 37.22 -2.23 3.73
CA ARG A 374 36.77 -0.98 3.10
C ARG A 374 35.75 -1.30 2.00
N ARG A 375 34.48 -0.95 2.26
CA ARG A 375 33.37 -1.08 1.30
C ARG A 375 33.74 -0.49 -0.06
N GLY A 376 33.50 -1.27 -1.11
CA GLY A 376 33.81 -0.90 -2.51
C GLY A 376 32.86 0.14 -3.10
N VAL A 377 32.93 1.39 -2.63
CA VAL A 377 32.15 2.56 -3.12
C VAL A 377 32.38 2.85 -4.63
N ARG A 378 33.33 2.17 -5.28
CA ARG A 378 33.76 2.44 -6.65
C ARG A 378 32.91 1.84 -7.79
N ARG A 379 31.88 1.03 -7.50
CA ARG A 379 30.94 0.52 -8.54
C ARG A 379 29.63 1.32 -8.65
N ILE A 380 29.22 2.05 -7.61
CA ILE A 380 27.98 2.85 -7.64
C ILE A 380 28.16 4.10 -8.52
N LEU A 381 29.34 4.71 -8.51
CA LEU A 381 29.64 5.90 -9.32
C LEU A 381 29.68 5.64 -10.83
N THR A 382 29.97 4.42 -11.28
CA THR A 382 29.99 4.07 -12.71
C THR A 382 28.60 3.89 -13.31
N TYR A 383 27.64 3.33 -12.55
CA TYR A 383 26.26 3.19 -13.02
C TYR A 383 25.48 4.51 -12.94
N ALA A 384 25.72 5.34 -11.92
CA ALA A 384 25.15 6.69 -11.85
C ALA A 384 25.59 7.57 -13.04
N ALA A 385 26.86 7.50 -13.45
CA ALA A 385 27.35 8.23 -14.63
C ALA A 385 26.72 7.73 -15.95
N ALA A 386 26.49 6.42 -16.10
CA ALA A 386 25.84 5.86 -17.28
C ALA A 386 24.36 6.26 -17.38
N ALA A 387 23.62 6.23 -16.26
CA ALA A 387 22.22 6.66 -16.23
C ALA A 387 22.05 8.15 -16.58
N VAL A 388 22.93 9.02 -16.06
CA VAL A 388 22.92 10.46 -16.39
C VAL A 388 23.26 10.73 -17.86
N ALA A 389 24.15 9.94 -18.47
CA ALA A 389 24.48 10.07 -19.89
C ALA A 389 23.31 9.69 -20.82
N VAL A 390 22.52 8.67 -20.47
CA VAL A 390 21.34 8.26 -21.26
C VAL A 390 20.23 9.30 -21.17
N VAL A 391 19.96 9.85 -19.97
CA VAL A 391 18.96 10.93 -19.78
C VAL A 391 19.36 12.20 -20.54
N ALA A 392 20.65 12.55 -20.57
CA ALA A 392 21.15 13.71 -21.31
C ALA A 392 20.98 13.57 -22.84
N LEU A 393 21.16 12.36 -23.40
CA LEU A 393 20.99 12.11 -24.83
C LEU A 393 19.52 12.17 -25.28
N VAL A 394 18.58 11.70 -24.45
CA VAL A 394 17.13 11.80 -24.74
C VAL A 394 16.65 13.25 -24.67
N ALA A 395 17.10 14.01 -23.66
CA ALA A 395 16.77 15.44 -23.55
C ALA A 395 17.37 16.29 -24.68
N GLY A 396 18.58 15.96 -25.15
CA GLY A 396 19.21 16.63 -26.29
C GLY A 396 18.50 16.39 -27.62
N ALA A 397 17.98 15.18 -27.84
CA ALA A 397 17.25 14.83 -29.06
C ALA A 397 15.94 15.62 -29.24
N GLN A 398 15.27 16.00 -28.15
CA GLN A 398 14.01 16.76 -28.22
C GLN A 398 14.17 18.26 -28.54
N GLN A 399 15.38 18.84 -28.41
CA GLN A 399 15.63 20.24 -28.78
C GLN A 399 16.14 20.40 -30.22
N ALA A 400 16.61 19.33 -30.87
CA ALA A 400 17.20 19.38 -32.21
C ALA A 400 16.18 19.32 -33.38
N LEU A 401 14.89 19.04 -33.12
CA LEU A 401 13.87 18.86 -34.17
C LEU A 401 12.85 20.02 -34.29
N GLY A 402 12.97 21.06 -33.48
CA GLY A 402 12.11 22.25 -33.55
C GLY A 402 12.57 23.36 -34.51
N GLY A 403 13.77 23.23 -35.10
CA GLY A 403 14.47 24.34 -35.77
C GLY A 403 14.59 24.25 -37.30
N LEU A 404 13.95 23.29 -37.97
CA LEU A 404 14.23 22.98 -39.39
C LEU A 404 13.14 23.36 -40.41
N LEU A 405 12.08 24.08 -40.00
CA LEU A 405 11.07 24.61 -40.93
C LEU A 405 10.59 26.02 -40.54
N SER A 406 11.41 27.03 -40.82
CA SER A 406 10.93 28.36 -41.20
C SER A 406 12.05 29.12 -41.91
N GLY A 407 11.79 29.63 -43.11
CA GLY A 407 12.78 30.33 -43.94
C GLY A 407 12.74 31.85 -43.81
N ASN A 408 13.90 32.48 -44.03
CA ASN A 408 14.18 33.72 -44.79
C ASN A 408 12.96 34.57 -45.22
N GLU A 409 12.96 35.92 -45.21
CA GLU A 409 13.97 37.01 -45.12
C GLU A 409 13.16 38.36 -45.11
N PRO A 410 13.73 39.60 -45.19
CA PRO A 410 15.04 40.13 -44.79
C PRO A 410 14.97 41.51 -44.01
N ASP A 411 16.15 42.03 -43.62
CA ASP A 411 16.62 43.44 -43.47
C ASP A 411 15.76 44.57 -42.82
N ASP A 412 16.32 45.27 -41.81
CA ASP A 412 17.13 46.51 -42.03
C ASP A 412 17.83 47.07 -40.74
N VAL A 413 18.70 48.09 -40.90
CA VAL A 413 19.80 48.52 -39.99
C VAL A 413 19.42 49.73 -39.01
N PRO A 414 20.30 50.50 -38.30
CA PRO A 414 20.51 50.42 -36.82
C PRO A 414 20.43 51.74 -35.95
N THR A 415 20.66 51.58 -34.63
CA THR A 415 21.25 52.52 -33.61
C THR A 415 20.76 53.98 -33.45
N SER A 416 20.42 54.37 -32.19
CA SER A 416 21.06 55.51 -31.48
C SER A 416 20.60 55.70 -30.02
N THR A 417 21.53 56.09 -29.13
CA THR A 417 21.36 56.69 -27.77
C THR A 417 21.91 58.13 -27.76
N PRO A 418 21.81 58.98 -26.70
CA PRO A 418 20.80 59.18 -25.63
C PRO A 418 20.26 60.67 -25.70
N PRO A 419 20.42 61.67 -24.78
CA PRO A 419 20.28 61.76 -23.29
C PRO A 419 19.49 62.99 -22.71
N ILE A 420 19.13 62.90 -21.40
CA ILE A 420 19.04 64.00 -20.37
C ILE A 420 17.97 65.13 -20.45
N GLY A 421 17.41 65.48 -19.26
CA GLY A 421 16.81 66.80 -18.90
C GLY A 421 15.35 66.72 -18.39
N SER A 422 15.05 66.63 -17.08
CA SER A 422 15.07 67.67 -16.02
C SER A 422 14.01 68.78 -16.15
N ASP A 423 13.01 68.80 -15.27
CA ASP A 423 12.66 69.96 -14.41
C ASP A 423 11.48 69.66 -13.45
N GLY A 424 11.50 70.26 -12.25
CA GLY A 424 10.36 70.33 -11.31
C GLY A 424 9.72 71.73 -11.35
N PRO A 425 9.28 72.35 -10.24
CA PRO A 425 9.04 71.85 -8.87
C PRO A 425 7.71 72.37 -8.24
N GLY A 426 7.50 72.18 -6.92
CA GLY A 426 6.72 73.14 -6.08
C GLY A 426 5.81 72.59 -4.97
N GLY A 427 6.04 73.00 -3.71
CA GLY A 427 5.14 72.79 -2.54
C GLY A 427 5.47 71.55 -1.69
N GLU A 428 6.32 71.53 -0.65
CA GLU A 428 6.54 72.45 0.49
C GLU A 428 5.32 72.62 1.44
N SER A 429 5.44 72.63 2.78
CA SER A 429 6.58 72.32 3.70
C SER A 429 6.12 72.25 5.18
N THR A 430 7.07 71.87 6.06
CA THR A 430 7.23 72.13 7.53
C THR A 430 6.62 71.12 8.52
N SER A 431 7.25 70.72 9.64
CA SER A 431 8.59 70.94 10.28
C SER A 431 8.69 70.02 11.53
N ALA A 432 9.79 69.76 12.26
CA ALA A 432 11.27 69.82 12.08
C ALA A 432 11.97 69.24 13.36
N THR A 433 13.32 69.21 13.40
CA THR A 433 14.20 69.26 14.63
C THR A 433 14.56 67.92 15.34
N THR A 434 15.73 67.27 15.11
CA THR A 434 17.12 67.49 15.67
C THR A 434 17.41 66.71 16.98
N SER A 435 18.56 66.08 17.30
CA SER A 435 19.79 65.57 16.61
C SER A 435 20.71 64.81 17.61
N GLY A 436 21.70 64.00 17.16
CA GLY A 436 22.77 63.41 18.00
C GLY A 436 23.03 61.89 17.77
N THR A 437 23.91 61.39 16.88
CA THR A 437 25.40 61.34 16.83
C THR A 437 26.10 60.27 17.72
N THR A 438 27.19 59.70 17.19
CA THR A 438 28.34 58.98 17.81
C THR A 438 28.32 57.44 18.05
N SER A 439 29.03 56.74 17.15
CA SER A 439 30.31 56.01 17.42
C SER A 439 30.38 54.57 17.98
N SER A 440 31.18 53.77 17.26
CA SER A 440 32.31 52.94 17.75
C SER A 440 32.23 51.41 17.59
N ALA A 441 33.33 50.85 17.09
CA ALA A 441 33.80 49.47 17.25
C ALA A 441 34.07 49.12 18.74
N GLY A 442 34.33 47.88 19.17
CA GLY A 442 34.50 46.59 18.48
C GLY A 442 35.47 45.68 19.29
N GLY A 443 35.54 44.38 18.95
CA GLY A 443 36.38 43.37 19.64
C GLY A 443 35.67 42.68 20.83
N THR A 444 36.01 41.44 21.22
CA THR A 444 36.98 40.48 20.66
C THR A 444 36.70 39.05 21.19
N GLU A 445 36.97 38.03 20.36
CA GLU A 445 37.67 36.74 20.65
C GLU A 445 37.59 36.03 22.03
N SER A 446 37.80 34.71 22.18
CA SER A 446 37.83 33.52 21.30
C SER A 446 38.03 32.25 22.18
N THR A 447 37.56 31.08 21.71
CA THR A 447 38.06 29.69 21.97
C THR A 447 38.80 29.31 23.28
N GLY A 448 38.37 28.24 23.97
CA GLY A 448 39.19 27.57 24.99
C GLY A 448 38.64 26.26 25.60
N THR A 449 39.16 25.12 25.14
CA THR A 449 39.00 23.71 25.57
C THR A 449 39.08 23.35 27.07
N GLY A 450 38.40 22.25 27.47
CA GLY A 450 38.62 21.44 28.70
C GLY A 450 37.28 21.02 29.36
N SER A 451 36.78 19.78 29.32
CA SER A 451 37.31 18.44 29.72
C SER A 451 37.02 18.05 31.18
N SER A 452 36.54 16.80 31.37
CA SER A 452 36.21 16.06 32.61
C SER A 452 35.03 16.59 33.47
N THR A 453 34.15 15.84 34.14
CA THR A 453 33.82 14.40 34.44
C THR A 453 33.59 14.28 35.96
N GLY A 454 32.53 13.57 36.38
CA GLY A 454 32.18 13.32 37.79
C GLY A 454 30.82 13.97 38.15
N THR A 455 29.69 13.28 38.16
CA THR A 455 29.30 12.12 39.00
C THR A 455 29.33 12.42 40.50
N SER A 456 28.17 12.75 41.08
CA SER A 456 27.60 11.96 42.18
C SER A 456 26.19 12.40 42.56
N THR A 457 25.32 11.40 42.64
CA THR A 457 24.04 11.35 43.34
C THR A 457 24.09 11.87 44.79
N GLY A 458 23.00 12.48 45.26
CA GLY A 458 22.87 12.92 46.66
C GLY A 458 21.42 13.20 47.06
N THR A 459 20.65 12.15 47.30
CA THR A 459 19.27 12.22 47.82
C THR A 459 19.24 12.68 49.28
N SER A 460 18.40 13.67 49.63
CA SER A 460 17.77 13.71 50.96
C SER A 460 16.47 14.51 50.99
N THR A 461 15.40 13.80 51.37
CA THR A 461 14.10 14.31 51.82
C THR A 461 14.21 15.23 53.05
N GLY A 462 13.30 16.21 53.18
CA GLY A 462 13.24 17.10 54.33
C GLY A 462 11.97 17.96 54.41
N THR A 463 10.79 17.34 54.57
CA THR A 463 9.56 18.05 54.94
C THR A 463 9.55 18.38 56.43
N ASN A 464 9.38 19.65 56.82
CA ASN A 464 8.14 20.10 57.49
C ASN A 464 8.15 21.55 58.04
N THR A 465 6.98 22.17 57.92
CA THR A 465 6.32 23.15 58.83
C THR A 465 7.08 24.39 59.32
N GLY A 466 6.53 25.57 58.97
CA GLY A 466 6.88 26.86 59.57
C GLY A 466 5.92 27.97 59.13
N SER A 467 4.64 27.88 59.50
CA SER A 467 3.65 28.93 59.19
C SER A 467 3.84 30.14 60.11
N SER A 468 3.97 31.34 59.54
CA SER A 468 3.65 32.59 60.23
C SER A 468 2.84 33.53 59.33
N THR A 469 1.62 33.81 59.78
CA THR A 469 0.66 34.69 59.10
C THR A 469 0.95 36.16 59.39
N GLY A 470 1.12 36.97 58.34
CA GLY A 470 1.22 38.43 58.44
C GLY A 470 0.26 39.12 57.46
N THR A 471 -0.94 39.47 57.93
CA THR A 471 -1.97 40.11 57.10
C THR A 471 -1.65 41.59 56.88
N SER A 472 -1.29 41.99 55.66
CA SER A 472 -1.34 43.38 55.22
C SER A 472 -2.64 43.63 54.45
N ASN A 473 -3.58 44.33 55.09
CA ASN A 473 -4.89 44.63 54.52
C ASN A 473 -4.80 45.83 53.56
N GLY A 474 -4.25 45.59 52.37
CA GLY A 474 -4.20 46.58 51.29
C GLY A 474 -5.46 46.52 50.44
N THR A 475 -6.27 47.59 50.44
CA THR A 475 -7.41 47.74 49.53
C THR A 475 -6.91 47.93 48.10
N VAL A 476 -6.64 46.83 47.41
CA VAL A 476 -6.41 46.82 45.97
C VAL A 476 -7.72 47.25 45.31
N GLY A 477 -7.73 48.43 44.68
CA GLY A 477 -8.86 48.83 43.82
C GLY A 477 -9.12 47.73 42.77
N PRO A 478 -10.38 47.47 42.37
CA PRO A 478 -10.71 46.30 41.55
C PRO A 478 -9.79 46.25 40.33
N ASN A 479 -9.08 45.13 40.16
CA ASN A 479 -8.11 44.98 39.08
C ASN A 479 -8.83 44.92 37.73
N LEU A 480 -9.05 46.07 37.09
CA LEU A 480 -9.80 46.19 35.84
C LEU A 480 -9.04 45.70 34.60
N ASN A 481 -7.88 45.04 34.75
CA ASN A 481 -7.23 44.36 33.65
C ASN A 481 -7.85 42.98 33.41
N PRO A 482 -8.06 42.56 32.15
CA PRO A 482 -8.44 41.18 31.84
C PRO A 482 -7.26 40.24 32.07
N ALA A 483 -7.54 39.00 32.50
CA ALA A 483 -6.56 37.93 32.61
C ALA A 483 -7.20 36.60 32.18
N ALA A 484 -6.45 35.78 31.45
CA ALA A 484 -6.93 34.50 30.93
C ALA A 484 -6.34 33.34 31.75
N GLY A 485 -7.21 32.49 32.31
CA GLY A 485 -6.86 31.16 32.82
C GLY A 485 -7.33 30.10 31.84
N ILE A 486 -6.49 29.09 31.58
CA ILE A 486 -6.86 27.90 30.78
C ILE A 486 -6.59 26.66 31.60
N SER A 487 -7.56 25.75 31.63
CA SER A 487 -7.41 24.44 32.26
C SER A 487 -8.05 23.33 31.41
N PRO A 488 -7.34 22.21 31.14
CA PRO A 488 -5.93 21.97 31.43
C PRO A 488 -5.00 22.71 30.44
N THR A 489 -3.68 22.76 30.70
CA THR A 489 -2.67 23.35 29.77
C THR A 489 -2.10 22.34 28.76
N ALA A 490 -2.42 21.07 28.91
CA ALA A 490 -2.21 20.02 27.92
C ALA A 490 -3.37 19.03 27.99
N THR A 491 -3.69 18.37 26.87
CA THR A 491 -4.68 17.28 26.83
C THR A 491 -4.13 16.10 26.05
N THR A 492 -4.48 14.89 26.49
CA THR A 492 -4.16 13.65 25.79
C THR A 492 -5.46 12.96 25.41
N ILE A 493 -5.62 12.68 24.12
CA ILE A 493 -6.74 11.89 23.59
C ILE A 493 -6.28 10.42 23.55
N ALA A 494 -7.12 9.52 24.07
CA ALA A 494 -6.82 8.09 24.11
C ALA A 494 -6.68 7.47 22.71
N GLY A 495 -6.15 6.24 22.66
CA GLY A 495 -5.96 5.48 21.42
C GLY A 495 -7.20 5.50 20.52
N THR A 496 -7.10 6.22 19.41
CA THR A 496 -8.21 6.44 18.47
C THR A 496 -7.91 5.66 17.20
N ARG A 497 -8.84 4.80 16.76
CA ARG A 497 -8.67 4.01 15.53
C ARG A 497 -8.53 4.95 14.32
N VAL A 498 -7.63 4.61 13.38
CA VAL A 498 -7.54 5.31 12.08
C VAL A 498 -8.91 5.33 11.40
N GLY A 499 -9.30 6.47 10.83
CA GLY A 499 -10.63 6.68 10.25
C GLY A 499 -11.78 6.88 11.26
N SER A 500 -11.52 6.80 12.58
CA SER A 500 -12.49 7.13 13.64
C SER A 500 -12.20 8.51 14.26
N GLN A 501 -13.14 9.03 15.06
CA GLN A 501 -12.97 10.31 15.76
C GLN A 501 -12.83 10.14 17.28
N GLY A 502 -11.69 10.58 17.81
CA GLY A 502 -11.45 10.78 19.24
C GLY A 502 -11.80 12.21 19.66
N ARG A 503 -12.05 12.44 20.95
CA ARG A 503 -12.33 13.79 21.49
C ARG A 503 -11.56 14.04 22.78
N SER A 504 -11.12 15.27 22.98
CA SER A 504 -10.55 15.72 24.25
C SER A 504 -11.62 15.82 25.34
N GLY A 505 -11.18 15.84 26.60
CA GLY A 505 -11.99 16.42 27.66
C GLY A 505 -12.29 17.92 27.42
N PRO A 506 -13.20 18.52 28.19
CA PRO A 506 -13.50 19.95 28.07
C PRO A 506 -12.28 20.80 28.43
N ILE A 507 -11.97 21.78 27.58
CA ILE A 507 -10.93 22.78 27.79
C ILE A 507 -11.63 24.08 28.18
N THR A 508 -11.44 24.54 29.41
CA THR A 508 -12.12 25.74 29.92
C THR A 508 -11.20 26.95 29.87
N VAL A 509 -11.71 28.04 29.29
CA VAL A 509 -11.09 29.37 29.28
C VAL A 509 -11.88 30.27 30.21
N THR A 510 -11.25 30.78 31.27
CA THR A 510 -11.87 31.60 32.31
C THR A 510 -11.25 32.99 32.35
N ASN A 511 -12.07 34.03 32.48
CA ASN A 511 -11.57 35.37 32.76
C ASN A 511 -11.31 35.52 34.27
N THR A 512 -10.04 35.46 34.66
CA THR A 512 -9.58 35.57 36.05
C THR A 512 -9.23 37.01 36.45
N GLY A 513 -9.33 37.96 35.52
CA GLY A 513 -9.17 39.40 35.78
C GLY A 513 -10.50 40.09 36.10
N GLY A 514 -10.43 41.36 36.50
CA GLY A 514 -11.61 42.22 36.69
C GLY A 514 -11.99 43.05 35.46
N GLY A 515 -11.19 43.01 34.39
CA GLY A 515 -11.51 43.61 33.08
C GLY A 515 -12.16 42.62 32.12
N SER A 516 -12.82 43.11 31.07
CA SER A 516 -13.46 42.26 30.05
C SER A 516 -12.43 41.61 29.12
N LEU A 517 -12.45 40.27 29.05
CA LEU A 517 -11.54 39.46 28.24
C LEU A 517 -12.20 39.12 26.90
N VAL A 518 -11.64 39.61 25.80
CA VAL A 518 -12.08 39.26 24.44
C VAL A 518 -11.24 38.09 23.94
N ILE A 519 -11.88 37.00 23.55
CA ILE A 519 -11.27 35.83 22.91
C ILE A 519 -11.34 36.02 21.38
N GLY A 520 -10.29 35.68 20.66
CA GLY A 520 -10.27 35.67 19.19
C GLY A 520 -10.82 34.37 18.60
N THR A 521 -10.40 34.03 17.39
CA THR A 521 -10.69 32.71 16.80
C THR A 521 -9.61 31.71 17.22
N PRO A 522 -9.94 30.61 17.93
CA PRO A 522 -9.00 29.53 18.24
C PRO A 522 -8.52 28.83 16.97
N GLY A 523 -7.25 28.43 16.94
CA GLY A 523 -6.65 27.72 15.81
C GLY A 523 -5.70 26.63 16.27
N ILE A 524 -5.48 25.62 15.44
CA ILE A 524 -4.53 24.52 15.73
C ILE A 524 -3.32 24.67 14.79
N THR A 525 -2.13 24.52 15.34
CA THR A 525 -0.84 24.59 14.64
C THR A 525 0.07 23.44 15.08
N GLY A 526 1.20 23.25 14.39
CA GLY A 526 2.15 22.16 14.67
C GLY A 526 2.11 21.04 13.62
N THR A 527 2.91 19.99 13.86
CA THR A 527 3.21 18.94 12.89
C THR A 527 1.97 18.20 12.39
N ASP A 528 1.12 17.73 13.30
CA ASP A 528 -0.05 16.92 12.97
C ASP A 528 -1.35 17.75 12.99
N ALA A 529 -1.28 19.06 12.77
CA ALA A 529 -2.43 19.97 12.93
C ALA A 529 -3.64 19.63 12.04
N ALA A 530 -3.44 18.93 10.92
CA ALA A 530 -4.51 18.45 10.05
C ALA A 530 -5.40 17.39 10.72
N ASP A 531 -4.83 16.57 11.62
CA ASP A 531 -5.56 15.50 12.31
C ASP A 531 -6.47 16.01 13.43
N PHE A 532 -6.44 17.31 13.76
CA PHE A 532 -7.18 17.90 14.88
C PHE A 532 -8.07 19.07 14.43
N THR A 533 -9.26 19.16 15.02
CA THR A 533 -10.20 20.28 14.84
C THR A 533 -10.71 20.78 16.19
N VAL A 534 -10.95 22.09 16.34
CA VAL A 534 -11.43 22.69 17.60
C VAL A 534 -12.87 23.23 17.44
N SER A 535 -13.69 23.07 18.48
CA SER A 535 -15.05 23.61 18.53
C SER A 535 -15.05 25.14 18.51
N ARG A 536 -16.01 25.75 17.80
CA ARG A 536 -16.10 27.22 17.66
C ARG A 536 -16.92 27.92 18.76
N THR A 537 -16.88 27.37 19.97
CA THR A 537 -17.74 27.75 21.10
C THR A 537 -17.23 28.96 21.90
N CYS A 538 -15.98 29.39 21.67
CA CYS A 538 -15.41 30.63 22.24
C CYS A 538 -15.08 31.70 21.19
N ASP A 539 -15.43 31.49 19.92
CA ASP A 539 -14.99 32.33 18.80
C ASP A 539 -15.54 33.76 18.93
N ASN A 540 -14.62 34.73 19.05
CA ASN A 540 -14.95 36.16 19.15
C ASN A 540 -15.86 36.52 20.34
N VAL A 541 -15.83 35.72 21.41
CA VAL A 541 -16.63 35.92 22.63
C VAL A 541 -15.96 36.91 23.58
N SER A 542 -16.76 37.79 24.20
CA SER A 542 -16.33 38.67 25.29
C SER A 542 -16.80 38.14 26.65
N LEU A 543 -15.85 37.79 27.51
CA LEU A 543 -16.09 37.27 28.85
C LEU A 543 -15.98 38.39 29.90
N ALA A 544 -17.04 38.61 30.67
CA ALA A 544 -16.99 39.43 31.87
C ALA A 544 -16.10 38.78 32.96
N ALA A 545 -15.70 39.54 33.99
CA ALA A 545 -14.90 39.02 35.10
C ALA A 545 -15.59 37.81 35.76
N GLY A 546 -14.85 36.71 35.94
CA GLY A 546 -15.38 35.45 36.48
C GLY A 546 -16.15 34.56 35.50
N ASN A 547 -16.49 35.03 34.29
CA ASN A 547 -17.14 34.21 33.28
C ASN A 547 -16.13 33.29 32.56
N GLN A 548 -16.66 32.22 31.96
CA GLN A 548 -15.88 31.21 31.25
C GLN A 548 -16.57 30.75 29.96
N CYS A 549 -15.80 30.18 29.04
CA CYS A 549 -16.28 29.42 27.89
C CYS A 549 -15.52 28.09 27.78
N THR A 550 -16.09 27.10 27.10
CA THR A 550 -15.53 25.75 26.99
C THR A 550 -15.31 25.37 25.53
N LEU A 551 -14.14 24.80 25.24
CA LEU A 551 -13.74 24.25 23.96
C LEU A 551 -13.63 22.72 24.04
N THR A 552 -13.67 22.06 22.89
CA THR A 552 -13.37 20.63 22.74
C THR A 552 -12.59 20.44 21.44
N VAL A 553 -11.57 19.59 21.47
CA VAL A 553 -10.80 19.20 20.29
C VAL A 553 -11.25 17.81 19.85
N THR A 554 -11.52 17.65 18.55
CA THR A 554 -11.76 16.36 17.90
C THR A 554 -10.50 15.96 17.14
N PHE A 555 -10.09 14.70 17.27
CA PHE A 555 -8.94 14.10 16.62
C PHE A 555 -9.43 13.03 15.63
N ALA A 556 -9.00 13.10 14.38
CA ALA A 556 -9.43 12.24 13.29
C ALA A 556 -8.18 11.80 12.47
N PRO A 557 -7.46 10.76 12.93
CA PRO A 557 -6.19 10.38 12.31
C PRO A 557 -6.38 9.59 11.01
N GLU A 558 -5.53 9.90 10.03
CA GLU A 558 -5.39 9.16 8.76
C GLU A 558 -4.24 8.12 8.78
N ALA A 559 -3.36 8.15 9.79
CA ALA A 559 -2.25 7.22 9.93
C ALA A 559 -1.95 6.89 11.41
N VAL A 560 -1.48 5.67 11.67
CA VAL A 560 -1.13 5.16 13.01
C VAL A 560 0.06 5.89 13.65
N GLY A 561 0.17 5.83 14.98
CA GLY A 561 1.29 6.37 15.75
C GLY A 561 0.94 7.56 16.65
N ALA A 562 1.95 8.10 17.34
CA ALA A 562 1.79 9.24 18.23
C ALA A 562 1.67 10.56 17.44
N LYS A 563 0.65 11.35 17.75
CA LYS A 563 0.28 12.60 17.07
C LYS A 563 0.34 13.79 18.00
N SER A 564 0.83 14.93 17.52
CA SER A 564 1.02 16.13 18.34
C SER A 564 0.73 17.44 17.60
N ALA A 565 0.02 18.33 18.29
CA ALA A 565 -0.32 19.66 17.80
C ALA A 565 -0.40 20.67 18.96
N THR A 566 -0.57 21.95 18.65
CA THR A 566 -0.75 23.04 19.62
C THR A 566 -2.04 23.79 19.30
N LEU A 567 -2.94 23.88 20.28
CA LEU A 567 -4.09 24.76 20.22
C LEU A 567 -3.66 26.17 20.67
N GLU A 568 -3.82 27.16 19.80
CA GLU A 568 -3.58 28.58 20.07
C GLU A 568 -4.91 29.32 20.25
N ILE A 569 -5.02 30.11 21.31
CA ILE A 569 -6.21 30.89 21.66
C ILE A 569 -5.80 32.36 21.81
N PRO A 570 -6.00 33.19 20.77
CA PRO A 570 -5.79 34.63 20.86
C PRO A 570 -6.74 35.27 21.88
N HIS A 571 -6.27 36.24 22.67
CA HIS A 571 -7.11 36.97 23.63
C HIS A 571 -6.61 38.39 23.89
N SER A 572 -7.41 39.24 24.55
CA SER A 572 -7.05 40.66 24.82
C SER A 572 -6.02 40.86 25.95
N ALA A 573 -5.96 39.96 26.94
CA ALA A 573 -5.05 40.05 28.09
C ALA A 573 -3.54 39.99 27.73
N SER A 574 -2.69 40.36 28.69
CA SER A 574 -1.23 40.15 28.61
C SER A 574 -0.88 38.66 28.54
N GLY A 575 0.23 38.32 27.87
CA GLY A 575 0.66 36.92 27.67
C GLY A 575 0.00 36.17 26.49
N LYS A 576 -0.71 36.87 25.60
CA LYS A 576 -1.34 36.32 24.39
C LYS A 576 -0.34 35.87 23.30
N PRO A 577 -0.68 34.88 22.45
CA PRO A 577 -1.83 33.98 22.57
C PRO A 577 -1.57 32.91 23.64
N ALA A 578 -2.64 32.41 24.26
CA ALA A 578 -2.52 31.27 25.16
C ALA A 578 -2.37 29.97 24.34
N ARG A 579 -1.55 29.04 24.83
CA ARG A 579 -1.17 27.81 24.13
C ARG A 579 -1.46 26.57 24.96
N LEU A 580 -1.96 25.53 24.32
CA LEU A 580 -2.28 24.24 24.93
C LEU A 580 -1.71 23.11 24.06
N THR A 581 -0.98 22.16 24.69
CA THR A 581 -0.38 21.03 23.96
C THR A 581 -1.41 19.92 23.75
N LEU A 582 -1.61 19.51 22.50
CA LEU A 582 -2.44 18.38 22.11
C LEU A 582 -1.53 17.15 21.91
N ARG A 583 -1.89 16.04 22.54
CA ARG A 583 -1.30 14.72 22.31
C ARG A 583 -2.41 13.74 21.98
N ALA A 584 -2.17 12.85 21.03
CA ALA A 584 -3.04 11.73 20.75
C ALA A 584 -2.23 10.53 20.27
N THR A 585 -2.86 9.37 20.20
CA THR A 585 -2.28 8.19 19.56
C THR A 585 -3.32 7.62 18.62
N ALA A 586 -2.94 7.51 17.35
CA ALA A 586 -3.69 6.76 16.36
C ALA A 586 -3.30 5.29 16.48
N VAL A 587 -4.28 4.41 16.64
CA VAL A 587 -4.09 2.96 16.66
C VAL A 587 -4.66 2.35 15.38
N GLY A 588 -4.04 1.29 14.90
CA GLY A 588 -4.52 0.59 13.71
C GLY A 588 -5.78 -0.23 13.97
N LEU A 589 -6.20 -0.95 12.92
CA LEU A 589 -7.13 -2.05 13.04
C LEU A 589 -6.32 -3.36 13.12
N PRO A 590 -6.48 -4.17 14.18
CA PRO A 590 -6.06 -5.56 14.09
C PRO A 590 -6.91 -6.26 13.04
N ASP A 591 -6.26 -7.09 12.23
CA ASP A 591 -6.88 -7.84 11.15
C ASP A 591 -6.33 -9.27 11.25
N LEU A 592 -7.18 -10.16 11.75
CA LEU A 592 -6.80 -11.50 12.19
C LEU A 592 -7.26 -12.52 11.16
N THR A 593 -6.29 -13.17 10.50
CA THR A 593 -6.55 -14.31 9.62
C THR A 593 -6.17 -15.60 10.33
N VAL A 594 -7.11 -16.55 10.40
CA VAL A 594 -6.84 -17.91 10.88
C VAL A 594 -6.47 -18.76 9.67
N LEU A 595 -5.28 -19.35 9.68
CA LEU A 595 -4.85 -20.26 8.61
C LEU A 595 -5.49 -21.63 8.84
N THR A 596 -6.10 -22.19 7.79
CA THR A 596 -7.02 -23.34 7.86
C THR A 596 -6.33 -24.72 7.92
N ASP A 597 -5.03 -24.78 8.18
CA ASP A 597 -4.26 -26.02 8.32
C ASP A 597 -3.69 -26.13 9.75
N PRO A 598 -4.44 -26.73 10.70
CA PRO A 598 -4.00 -26.83 12.08
C PRO A 598 -3.09 -28.05 12.29
N ASP A 599 -1.88 -27.81 12.80
CA ASP A 599 -0.83 -28.83 12.96
C ASP A 599 -1.08 -29.67 14.22
N VAL A 600 -1.14 -31.00 14.10
CA VAL A 600 -1.34 -31.89 15.25
C VAL A 600 -0.01 -32.49 15.71
N ARG A 601 0.44 -32.09 16.91
CA ARG A 601 1.69 -32.55 17.49
C ARG A 601 1.45 -33.46 18.70
N LEU A 602 2.03 -34.66 18.65
CA LEU A 602 2.03 -35.63 19.75
C LEU A 602 3.10 -35.26 20.79
N SER A 603 2.86 -34.21 21.57
CA SER A 603 3.79 -33.68 22.57
C SER A 603 3.40 -34.05 24.01
N GLY A 604 3.70 -35.29 24.42
CA GLY A 604 3.48 -35.77 25.79
C GLY A 604 2.51 -36.94 25.87
N GLU A 605 1.87 -37.14 27.03
CA GLU A 605 0.85 -38.19 27.22
C GLU A 605 -0.51 -37.81 26.61
N ILE A 606 -0.72 -36.52 26.28
CA ILE A 606 -1.94 -35.99 25.65
C ILE A 606 -1.57 -35.36 24.29
N PRO A 607 -2.27 -35.72 23.20
CA PRO A 607 -2.08 -35.13 21.86
C PRO A 607 -2.75 -33.75 21.74
N GLN A 608 -2.08 -32.80 21.07
CA GLN A 608 -2.52 -31.40 20.97
C GLN A 608 -2.58 -30.89 19.51
N LEU A 609 -3.61 -30.10 19.23
CA LEU A 609 -3.84 -29.38 17.98
C LEU A 609 -3.26 -27.96 18.11
N PHE A 610 -2.53 -27.48 17.11
CA PHE A 610 -1.96 -26.14 17.06
C PHE A 610 -2.66 -25.33 15.96
N ILE A 611 -3.35 -24.27 16.34
CA ILE A 611 -4.02 -23.36 15.41
C ILE A 611 -3.13 -22.13 15.21
N ARG A 612 -2.90 -21.74 13.95
CA ARG A 612 -2.09 -20.57 13.62
C ARG A 612 -2.97 -19.36 13.31
N VAL A 613 -2.66 -18.25 13.98
CA VAL A 613 -3.34 -16.96 13.81
C VAL A 613 -2.33 -15.89 13.39
N ASP A 614 -2.63 -15.22 12.28
CA ASP A 614 -1.79 -14.21 11.65
C ASP A 614 -2.44 -12.82 11.83
N ASN A 615 -1.77 -11.86 12.48
CA ASN A 615 -2.25 -10.46 12.53
C ASN A 615 -1.67 -9.64 11.37
N ILE A 616 -2.42 -9.56 10.26
CA ILE A 616 -2.07 -8.82 9.05
C ILE A 616 -2.46 -7.32 9.11
N GLY A 617 -3.03 -6.89 10.24
CA GLY A 617 -3.48 -5.54 10.50
C GLY A 617 -2.35 -4.55 10.86
N ASP A 618 -2.70 -3.27 10.94
CA ASP A 618 -1.79 -2.19 11.31
C ASP A 618 -1.87 -1.79 12.81
N GLY A 619 -2.52 -2.63 13.62
CA GLY A 619 -2.61 -2.48 15.07
C GLY A 619 -2.58 -3.83 15.81
N ASP A 620 -2.10 -3.81 17.05
CA ASP A 620 -2.02 -4.99 17.91
C ASP A 620 -3.42 -5.51 18.27
N ALA A 621 -3.59 -6.83 18.24
CA ALA A 621 -4.82 -7.49 18.67
C ALA A 621 -4.85 -7.66 20.20
N VAL A 622 -5.11 -6.57 20.93
CA VAL A 622 -5.15 -6.56 22.40
C VAL A 622 -6.48 -7.13 22.90
N GLY A 623 -6.40 -8.21 23.70
CA GLY A 623 -7.59 -8.90 24.23
C GLY A 623 -8.30 -9.71 23.14
N SER A 624 -7.54 -10.39 22.29
CA SER A 624 -8.11 -11.29 21.29
C SER A 624 -8.66 -12.55 21.95
N GLU A 625 -9.82 -12.95 21.46
CA GLU A 625 -10.60 -14.09 21.91
C GLU A 625 -10.74 -15.00 20.69
N LEU A 626 -10.14 -16.19 20.72
CA LEU A 626 -10.12 -17.11 19.59
C LEU A 626 -11.23 -18.14 19.74
N ASP A 627 -12.31 -17.99 18.95
CA ASP A 627 -13.43 -18.93 18.90
C ASP A 627 -13.06 -20.22 18.15
N VAL A 628 -12.45 -21.17 18.86
CA VAL A 628 -12.11 -22.48 18.34
C VAL A 628 -13.38 -23.30 18.14
N THR A 629 -13.56 -23.71 16.89
CA THR A 629 -14.71 -24.44 16.39
C THR A 629 -14.18 -25.72 15.76
N MET A 630 -14.23 -26.87 16.45
CA MET A 630 -13.73 -28.10 15.83
C MET A 630 -14.72 -28.69 14.80
N GLY A 631 -15.87 -28.07 14.46
CA GLY A 631 -16.89 -28.57 13.49
C GLY A 631 -18.40 -28.24 13.73
N ASP A 632 -19.16 -29.06 14.50
CA ASP A 632 -20.66 -29.03 14.55
C ASP A 632 -21.42 -28.53 15.83
N GLY A 633 -20.83 -28.40 17.05
CA GLY A 633 -21.54 -27.89 18.27
C GLY A 633 -21.71 -26.34 18.33
N PRO A 634 -21.60 -25.65 19.50
CA PRO A 634 -21.45 -24.17 19.64
C PRO A 634 -19.96 -23.73 19.89
N PRO A 635 -19.50 -22.45 19.96
CA PRO A 635 -18.07 -22.04 19.72
C PRO A 635 -17.20 -21.55 20.94
N THR A 636 -15.88 -21.86 20.99
CA THR A 636 -15.05 -21.87 22.24
C THR A 636 -13.95 -20.83 22.22
N THR A 637 -14.19 -19.81 23.02
CA THR A 637 -13.41 -18.58 23.14
C THR A 637 -12.17 -18.74 24.03
N LEU A 638 -11.01 -19.02 23.43
CA LEU A 638 -9.74 -19.05 24.16
C LEU A 638 -9.18 -17.63 24.34
N PRO A 639 -8.76 -17.24 25.56
CA PRO A 639 -7.99 -16.02 25.74
C PRO A 639 -6.59 -16.23 25.13
N VAL A 640 -6.23 -15.41 24.15
CA VAL A 640 -4.88 -15.40 23.58
C VAL A 640 -4.11 -14.17 24.03
N ASP A 641 -2.80 -14.32 24.21
CA ASP A 641 -1.92 -13.18 24.49
C ASP A 641 -2.01 -12.15 23.34
N PRO A 642 -1.83 -10.85 23.61
CA PRO A 642 -1.93 -9.81 22.59
C PRO A 642 -1.04 -10.12 21.40
N ILE A 643 -1.64 -10.24 20.20
CA ILE A 643 -0.90 -10.55 18.96
C ILE A 643 -0.39 -9.21 18.37
N PRO A 644 0.92 -8.93 18.37
CA PRO A 644 1.44 -7.69 17.78
C PRO A 644 1.11 -7.59 16.28
N ALA A 645 1.05 -6.37 15.75
CA ALA A 645 0.95 -6.19 14.31
C ALA A 645 2.13 -6.87 13.58
N LEU A 646 1.82 -7.69 12.57
CA LEU A 646 2.77 -8.50 11.77
C LEU A 646 3.43 -9.71 12.48
N ASP A 647 2.92 -10.15 13.63
CA ASP A 647 3.43 -11.33 14.34
C ASP A 647 2.55 -12.59 14.15
N TYR A 648 3.13 -13.76 14.42
CA TYR A 648 2.54 -15.09 14.19
C TYR A 648 2.48 -15.90 15.48
N ASN A 649 1.27 -16.19 15.97
CA ASN A 649 1.08 -17.00 17.17
C ASN A 649 0.47 -18.39 16.83
N GLU A 650 1.09 -19.45 17.35
CA GLU A 650 0.53 -20.80 17.42
C GLU A 650 -0.19 -20.97 18.76
N VAL A 651 -1.46 -21.39 18.75
CA VAL A 651 -2.28 -21.60 19.95
C VAL A 651 -2.54 -23.10 20.12
N PRO A 652 -2.08 -23.74 21.22
CA PRO A 652 -2.31 -25.15 21.48
C PRO A 652 -3.73 -25.42 22.04
N TYR A 653 -4.30 -26.57 21.67
CA TYR A 653 -5.59 -27.05 22.13
C TYR A 653 -5.55 -28.57 22.38
N ASP A 654 -6.10 -29.03 23.50
CA ASP A 654 -6.15 -30.46 23.83
C ASP A 654 -7.21 -31.18 22.98
N ILE A 655 -6.85 -32.30 22.37
CA ILE A 655 -7.75 -33.03 21.47
C ILE A 655 -8.60 -34.03 22.28
N PRO A 656 -9.95 -33.96 22.24
CA PRO A 656 -10.81 -34.88 22.99
C PRO A 656 -10.57 -36.36 22.64
N ASP A 657 -10.67 -37.26 23.62
CA ASP A 657 -10.52 -38.72 23.43
C ASP A 657 -11.50 -39.29 22.38
N GLU A 658 -12.64 -38.63 22.15
CA GLU A 658 -13.65 -39.00 21.14
C GLU A 658 -13.17 -38.75 19.70
N CYS A 659 -12.09 -37.99 19.50
CA CYS A 659 -11.48 -37.75 18.19
C CYS A 659 -10.48 -38.84 17.76
N TYR A 660 -10.41 -39.94 18.52
CA TYR A 660 -9.53 -41.07 18.26
C TYR A 660 -10.32 -42.31 17.84
N ASP A 661 -9.81 -43.02 16.85
CA ASP A 661 -10.30 -44.35 16.52
C ASP A 661 -9.94 -45.38 17.63
N THR A 662 -10.49 -46.59 17.51
CA THR A 662 -10.22 -47.72 18.41
C THR A 662 -8.74 -48.14 18.55
N ARG A 663 -7.83 -47.63 17.71
CA ARG A 663 -6.37 -47.85 17.76
C ARG A 663 -5.59 -46.64 18.27
N ARG A 664 -6.28 -45.57 18.68
CA ARG A 664 -5.70 -44.22 18.94
C ARG A 664 -5.08 -43.57 17.69
N GLU A 665 -5.55 -43.92 16.50
CA GLU A 665 -5.28 -43.13 15.29
C GLU A 665 -6.24 -41.94 15.24
N LEU A 666 -5.73 -40.76 14.89
CA LEU A 666 -6.48 -39.50 14.95
C LEU A 666 -7.45 -39.41 13.78
N LEU A 667 -8.74 -39.26 14.07
CA LEU A 667 -9.78 -39.09 13.06
C LEU A 667 -9.96 -37.60 12.74
N ILE A 668 -10.30 -37.29 11.48
CA ILE A 668 -10.79 -35.95 11.12
C ILE A 668 -12.19 -35.80 11.72
N CYS A 669 -12.26 -35.16 12.88
CA CYS A 669 -13.50 -34.97 13.64
C CYS A 669 -14.06 -33.55 13.51
N ALA A 670 -15.36 -33.42 13.74
CA ALA A 670 -16.14 -32.21 13.48
C ALA A 670 -17.02 -31.81 14.69
N TYR A 671 -16.53 -30.97 15.63
CA TYR A 671 -17.27 -30.39 16.77
C TYR A 671 -16.91 -28.95 17.18
N THR A 672 -17.69 -27.93 16.82
CA THR A 672 -17.65 -26.63 17.53
C THR A 672 -17.80 -26.93 19.05
N VAL A 673 -16.91 -26.49 19.94
CA VAL A 673 -17.03 -26.60 21.43
C VAL A 673 -17.30 -25.19 21.98
N ALA A 674 -18.00 -24.94 23.11
CA ALA A 674 -18.62 -23.62 23.41
C ALA A 674 -18.10 -22.78 24.62
N LEU A 675 -18.06 -21.43 24.55
CA LEU A 675 -17.86 -20.49 25.69
C LEU A 675 -18.75 -19.22 25.70
N ASP A 676 -19.09 -18.78 26.91
CA ASP A 676 -20.01 -17.67 27.26
C ASP A 676 -19.26 -16.64 28.15
N PRO A 677 -19.18 -15.32 27.82
CA PRO A 677 -18.26 -14.36 28.45
C PRO A 677 -18.50 -13.99 29.94
N LEU A 678 -19.27 -14.77 30.70
CA LEU A 678 -19.76 -14.38 32.03
C LEU A 678 -19.40 -15.32 33.20
N ASN A 679 -18.65 -16.41 32.95
CA ASN A 679 -18.19 -17.33 34.02
C ASN A 679 -16.67 -17.37 34.24
N ALA A 680 -15.89 -16.55 33.51
CA ALA A 680 -14.45 -16.42 33.73
C ALA A 680 -14.10 -15.08 34.40
N LEU A 681 -14.29 -15.08 35.73
CA LEU A 681 -13.65 -14.28 36.80
C LEU A 681 -14.66 -13.45 37.64
N PRO A 682 -14.45 -13.30 38.98
CA PRO A 682 -13.40 -13.89 39.84
C PRO A 682 -13.96 -14.60 41.09
N GLU A 683 -13.13 -15.41 41.76
CA GLU A 683 -12.73 -15.08 43.15
C GLU A 683 -11.59 -15.98 43.63
N SER A 684 -10.50 -15.35 44.10
CA SER A 684 -9.54 -15.99 44.99
C SER A 684 -10.08 -15.90 46.42
N ASN A 685 -10.44 -17.03 47.02
CA ASN A 685 -10.57 -17.15 48.47
C ASN A 685 -10.22 -18.58 48.90
N ASP A 686 -9.02 -18.75 49.47
CA ASP A 686 -8.78 -19.83 50.41
C ASP A 686 -9.69 -19.60 51.63
N ASP A 687 -10.60 -20.55 51.90
CA ASP A 687 -11.00 -21.04 53.23
C ASP A 687 -12.36 -21.75 53.15
N ASN A 688 -12.35 -23.09 53.13
CA ASN A 688 -12.87 -23.93 54.23
C ASN A 688 -13.00 -25.42 53.86
N ASN A 689 -12.65 -26.28 54.82
CA ASN A 689 -13.14 -27.66 54.90
C ASN A 689 -14.68 -27.65 55.08
N GLU A 690 -15.41 -28.61 54.49
CA GLU A 690 -16.05 -29.71 55.25
C GLU A 690 -16.94 -30.64 54.39
N PHE A 691 -16.66 -31.95 54.52
CA PHE A 691 -17.60 -33.08 54.66
C PHE A 691 -18.73 -33.44 53.65
N ALA A 692 -19.03 -34.75 53.70
CA ALA A 692 -20.27 -35.45 53.29
C ALA A 692 -20.56 -35.56 51.77
N SER A 693 -20.32 -36.70 51.09
CA SER A 693 -20.98 -38.03 51.18
C SER A 693 -22.39 -38.10 50.56
N GLY A 694 -22.64 -39.02 49.62
CA GLY A 694 -24.01 -39.46 49.29
C GLY A 694 -24.30 -39.98 47.88
N THR A 695 -24.00 -41.25 47.63
CA THR A 695 -24.89 -42.29 47.03
C THR A 695 -26.10 -41.92 46.13
N GLY A 696 -26.28 -42.71 45.06
CA GLY A 696 -27.58 -43.06 44.44
C GLY A 696 -27.64 -42.70 42.95
N ASP A 697 -27.43 -43.65 42.04
CA ASP A 697 -28.38 -44.67 41.52
C ASP A 697 -29.51 -44.08 40.66
N GLY A 698 -29.59 -44.56 39.40
CA GLY A 698 -30.56 -44.18 38.37
C GLY A 698 -30.19 -44.72 37.00
#